data_AF-A0A1Q8QRS9-F1
#
_entry.id   AF-A0A1Q8QRS9-F1
#
_cell.length_a   1.000
_cell.length_b   1.000
_cell.length_c   1.000
_cell.angle_alpha   90.00
_cell.angle_beta   90.00
_cell.angle_gamma   90.00
#
_symmetry.space_group_name_H-M   'P 1'
#
loop_
_entity.id
_entity.type
_entity.pdbx_description
1 polymer ?
#
loop_
_entity_poly.entity_id
_entity_poly.type
_entity_poly.pdbx_seq_one_letter_code
_entity_poly.pdbx_strand_id
1 'polypeptide(L)'
;MAHKDRKPFHEEFAAQLIEDLKKGTAPWQKPWQPGELHAPLNPVSGTVYSGINRVMLSRKGYEDPRWMSLKQANSLDCRVRKGEKAQTIVYWQFSKEEPARDDDGKPKLDGEGNQVMEKVELSRPIVRFSSVFHISQLEGNIPPLDPSTVSLAWDPNQKAETILENSGATIKHNQRNRAYYSLRSDEICLPPKDHFPSADGYYVTALHELGHWTGHPSRMDREFGPFGSEPYAREELRAEIASWMLGQDLGIGHDPGQHLAYVDSWVSVLEKDPYEIVRACRDAEKIKQHVLNMEQKQDLPQEVAAGIFPAEKKEALDDRVHFWHENETGKSLKEFLGLNDGEFSAFLRGEGVVEKTPSAPAKEKTFLAVPFREKDRAKAAGAKWDGKAKLWYAPEGADMTTLGTWLPSKEPSPTQTMDPKEEFAQALRAAGLELQGAPVMDGKIHRVPIAGRPNALDGAYQGFLDGHPAGWYQNYVTGEKTTWKAHGHTLTEDQKAALKLEAAERGQRRERERLHEQDRVAHQCSQAFAERTLASADHPYLLKKGVLPLGIKESRTDERAGELLLVPLCNTDGELRNVQEIHPDGSKRFQPGGQKKGCFHLIDPERKLDQGEILLTEGYATGASVHMATEKPVAVAFDAGNLEPVAQALREKYPAAKITICADNDYRNPNSNVGVEKAKQAAQSIGGNVVVPVFNKEEMAVGLKDFNDLHLSRGLKEVAAQVSKARGVTRGHDQHLGRELSCEMTR
;
A
#
# COMPACT_ATOMS: atom_id res chain seq x y z
N MET A 1 33.70 2.31 26.10
CA MET A 1 32.47 2.95 26.60
C MET A 1 31.31 2.40 25.80
N ALA A 2 30.38 1.71 26.43
CA ALA A 2 29.21 1.14 25.76
C ALA A 2 28.44 2.28 25.05
N HIS A 3 28.25 2.17 23.73
CA HIS A 3 27.33 3.02 23.00
C HIS A 3 25.93 2.78 23.60
N LYS A 4 25.47 3.69 24.45
CA LYS A 4 24.09 3.73 24.93
C LYS A 4 23.14 3.58 23.74
N ASP A 5 22.14 2.72 23.88
CA ASP A 5 21.00 2.53 22.99
C ASP A 5 20.37 3.87 22.60
N ARG A 6 20.86 4.49 21.51
CA ARG A 6 20.23 5.67 20.95
C ARG A 6 19.10 5.20 20.05
N LYS A 7 17.87 5.56 20.40
CA LYS A 7 16.70 5.26 19.58
C LYS A 7 16.95 5.70 18.12
N PRO A 8 16.57 4.89 17.13
CA PRO A 8 16.63 5.27 15.72
C PRO A 8 15.95 6.62 15.46
N PHE A 9 16.52 7.43 14.56
CA PHE A 9 16.03 8.78 14.27
C PHE A 9 14.53 8.84 13.92
N HIS A 10 14.04 7.88 13.13
CA HIS A 10 12.64 7.84 12.73
C HIS A 10 11.70 7.53 13.91
N GLU A 11 12.14 6.68 14.86
CA GLU A 11 11.40 6.41 16.09
C GLU A 11 11.37 7.63 17.01
N GLU A 12 12.51 8.34 17.15
CA GLU A 12 12.57 9.58 17.93
C GLU A 12 11.64 10.64 17.32
N PHE A 13 11.69 10.82 16.00
CA PHE A 13 10.84 11.77 15.30
C PHE A 13 9.34 11.43 15.40
N ALA A 14 8.98 10.16 15.19
CA ALA A 14 7.61 9.69 15.32
C ALA A 14 7.09 9.88 16.76
N ALA A 15 7.87 9.50 17.78
CA ALA A 15 7.49 9.69 19.18
C ALA A 15 7.25 11.16 19.52
N GLN A 16 8.14 12.04 19.08
CA GLN A 16 7.95 13.48 19.23
C GLN A 16 6.68 13.92 18.49
N LEU A 17 6.41 13.43 17.27
CA LEU A 17 5.26 13.91 16.47
C LEU A 17 3.94 13.44 17.06
N ILE A 18 3.90 12.21 17.57
CA ILE A 18 2.76 11.66 18.32
C ILE A 18 2.43 12.58 19.51
N GLU A 19 3.44 13.08 20.22
CA GLU A 19 3.23 14.04 21.32
C GLU A 19 2.60 15.34 20.83
N ASP A 20 3.11 15.90 19.73
CA ASP A 20 2.54 17.12 19.14
C ASP A 20 1.11 16.91 18.66
N LEU A 21 0.83 15.78 18.01
CA LEU A 21 -0.51 15.40 17.54
C LEU A 21 -1.51 15.30 18.70
N LYS A 22 -1.12 14.62 19.79
CA LYS A 22 -1.94 14.50 21.01
C LYS A 22 -2.19 15.84 21.70
N LYS A 23 -1.25 16.79 21.59
CA LYS A 23 -1.38 18.14 22.14
C LYS A 23 -2.11 19.12 21.21
N GLY A 24 -2.41 18.73 19.97
CA GLY A 24 -2.96 19.64 18.96
C GLY A 24 -1.94 20.68 18.49
N THR A 25 -0.64 20.40 18.60
CA THR A 25 0.46 21.33 18.27
C THR A 25 1.29 20.88 17.09
N ALA A 26 0.88 19.85 16.34
CA ALA A 26 1.56 19.50 15.09
C ALA A 26 1.46 20.66 14.09
N PRO A 27 2.42 20.80 13.15
CA PRO A 27 2.48 21.97 12.27
C PRO A 27 1.19 22.23 11.47
N TRP A 28 0.52 21.17 11.02
CA TRP A 28 -0.75 21.22 10.28
C TRP A 28 -1.99 21.31 11.18
N GLN A 29 -1.86 21.27 12.51
CA GLN A 29 -2.97 21.45 13.46
C GLN A 29 -3.06 22.87 14.02
N LYS A 30 -2.10 23.74 13.71
CA LYS A 30 -2.11 25.14 14.17
C LYS A 30 -2.80 25.99 13.10
N PRO A 31 -3.62 26.99 13.48
CA PRO A 31 -4.11 27.97 12.52
C PRO A 31 -3.00 28.94 12.10
N TRP A 32 -3.08 29.48 10.89
CA TRP A 32 -2.21 30.58 10.41
C TRP A 32 -2.96 31.47 9.42
N GLN A 33 -2.61 32.75 9.37
CA GLN A 33 -3.14 33.67 8.35
C GLN A 33 -2.35 33.55 7.04
N PRO A 34 -2.94 33.99 5.91
CA PRO A 34 -2.23 34.07 4.63
C PRO A 34 -0.89 34.80 4.76
N GLY A 35 0.16 34.19 4.23
CA GLY A 35 1.52 34.74 4.23
C GLY A 35 2.28 34.73 5.56
N GLU A 36 1.69 34.28 6.68
CA GLU A 36 2.42 34.19 7.97
C GLU A 36 3.33 32.97 8.07
N LEU A 37 2.97 31.89 7.39
CA LEU A 37 3.64 30.60 7.56
C LEU A 37 4.66 30.36 6.44
N HIS A 38 5.95 30.43 6.78
CA HIS A 38 7.04 30.25 5.82
C HIS A 38 7.68 28.85 5.92
N ALA A 39 8.07 28.31 4.76
CA ALA A 39 8.84 27.07 4.71
C ALA A 39 10.25 27.29 5.30
N PRO A 40 10.75 26.41 6.19
CA PRO A 40 12.12 26.49 6.65
C PRO A 40 13.11 26.47 5.48
N LEU A 41 14.11 27.35 5.51
CA LEU A 41 15.09 27.49 4.43
C LEU A 41 16.51 27.74 4.95
N ASN A 42 17.48 27.47 4.10
CA ASN A 42 18.88 27.77 4.36
C ASN A 42 19.24 29.15 3.80
N PRO A 43 19.62 30.13 4.65
CA PRO A 43 19.87 31.49 4.19
C PRO A 43 21.19 31.67 3.41
N VAL A 44 22.07 30.67 3.43
CA VAL A 44 23.32 30.70 2.67
C VAL A 44 23.11 30.18 1.25
N SER A 45 22.38 29.09 1.10
CA SER A 45 22.14 28.48 -0.21
C SER A 45 20.82 28.87 -0.87
N GLY A 46 19.93 29.57 -0.15
CA GLY A 46 18.54 29.84 -0.56
C GLY A 46 17.65 28.58 -0.61
N THR A 47 18.17 27.41 -0.22
CA THR A 47 17.45 26.14 -0.39
C THR A 47 16.35 25.99 0.66
N VAL A 48 15.12 25.78 0.21
CA VAL A 48 13.99 25.40 1.08
C VAL A 48 14.14 23.94 1.53
N TYR A 49 14.03 23.70 2.83
CA TYR A 49 14.04 22.34 3.38
C TYR A 49 12.75 21.60 2.96
N SER A 50 12.90 20.33 2.57
CA SER A 50 11.81 19.51 2.03
C SER A 50 11.49 18.28 2.88
N GLY A 51 10.31 17.69 2.64
CA GLY A 51 9.87 16.44 3.26
C GLY A 51 10.01 16.42 4.79
N ILE A 52 10.70 15.40 5.31
CA ILE A 52 10.86 15.19 6.76
C ILE A 52 11.56 16.36 7.47
N ASN A 53 12.54 16.99 6.82
CA ASN A 53 13.26 18.11 7.43
C ASN A 53 12.34 19.33 7.56
N ARG A 54 11.48 19.58 6.57
CA ARG A 54 10.49 20.66 6.59
C ARG A 54 9.58 20.54 7.81
N VAL A 55 9.00 19.36 8.01
CA VAL A 55 8.14 19.07 9.16
C VAL A 55 8.93 19.22 10.47
N MET A 56 10.11 18.59 10.57
CA MET A 56 10.90 18.58 11.79
C MET A 56 11.33 19.98 12.25
N LEU A 57 11.74 20.84 11.32
CA LEU A 57 12.14 22.22 11.63
C LEU A 57 10.92 23.07 12.00
N SER A 58 9.81 22.94 11.27
CA SER A 58 8.57 23.72 11.52
C SER A 58 7.95 23.43 12.89
N ARG A 59 8.09 22.19 13.39
CA ARG A 59 7.64 21.79 14.73
C ARG A 59 8.24 22.61 15.87
N LYS A 60 9.39 23.25 15.65
CA LYS A 60 10.03 24.10 16.66
C LYS A 60 9.29 25.41 16.90
N GLY A 61 8.41 25.81 15.98
CA GLY A 61 7.54 26.97 16.15
C GLY A 61 8.29 28.31 16.20
N TYR A 62 9.45 28.40 15.54
CA TYR A 62 10.10 29.70 15.33
C TYR A 62 9.39 30.44 14.19
N GLU A 63 9.25 31.76 14.34
CA GLU A 63 8.65 32.64 13.32
C GLU A 63 9.58 32.83 12.12
N ASP A 64 10.90 32.97 12.36
CA ASP A 64 11.86 33.10 11.28
C ASP A 64 12.14 31.73 10.61
N PRO A 65 12.12 31.62 9.28
CA PRO A 65 12.28 30.35 8.60
C PRO A 65 13.73 29.87 8.50
N ARG A 66 14.73 30.64 8.96
CA ARG A 66 16.12 30.40 8.57
C ARG A 66 16.86 29.44 9.50
N TRP A 67 17.46 28.43 8.89
CA TRP A 67 18.28 27.42 9.56
C TRP A 67 19.60 27.21 8.81
N MET A 68 20.71 27.14 9.53
CA MET A 68 22.02 26.88 8.92
C MET A 68 22.91 26.00 9.78
N SER A 69 23.87 25.32 9.16
CA SER A 69 24.85 24.50 9.88
C SER A 69 25.86 25.36 10.66
N LEU A 70 26.52 24.78 11.66
CA LEU A 70 27.62 25.46 12.37
C LEU A 70 28.73 25.92 11.42
N LYS A 71 29.04 25.10 10.39
CA LYS A 71 30.06 25.45 9.38
C LYS A 71 29.68 26.72 8.62
N GLN A 72 28.40 26.83 8.22
CA GLN A 72 27.86 28.00 7.54
C GLN A 72 27.81 29.22 8.46
N ALA A 73 27.39 29.05 9.72
CA ALA A 73 27.39 30.12 10.71
C ALA A 73 28.81 30.67 10.91
N ASN A 74 29.80 29.80 11.10
CA ASN A 74 31.19 30.21 11.27
C ASN A 74 31.75 30.93 10.03
N SER A 75 31.37 30.53 8.80
CA SER A 75 31.79 31.23 7.58
C SER A 75 31.18 32.62 7.41
N LEU A 76 30.13 32.92 8.17
CA LEU A 76 29.48 34.23 8.23
C LEU A 76 29.84 35.01 9.50
N ASP A 77 30.92 34.62 10.20
CA ASP A 77 31.31 35.20 11.50
C ASP A 77 30.18 35.18 12.55
N CYS A 78 29.24 34.24 12.43
CA CYS A 78 28.22 33.96 13.42
C CYS A 78 28.71 32.90 14.40
N ARG A 79 28.26 33.00 15.65
CA ARG A 79 28.53 32.03 16.71
C ARG A 79 27.23 31.55 17.32
N VAL A 80 27.22 30.28 17.74
CA VAL A 80 26.10 29.73 18.50
C VAL A 80 26.15 30.27 19.92
N ARG A 81 25.03 30.81 20.40
CA ARG A 81 24.90 31.32 21.77
C ARG A 81 25.11 30.17 22.77
N LYS A 82 25.72 30.50 23.91
CA LYS A 82 26.06 29.50 24.94
C LYS A 82 24.79 28.80 25.46
N GLY A 83 24.76 27.47 25.35
CA GLY A 83 23.67 26.63 25.86
C GLY A 83 22.65 26.21 24.80
N GLU A 84 22.70 26.80 23.60
CA GLU A 84 21.81 26.45 22.51
C GLU A 84 22.11 25.06 21.93
N LYS A 85 21.05 24.39 21.45
CA LYS A 85 21.13 23.02 20.93
C LYS A 85 20.75 22.99 19.45
N ALA A 86 21.54 22.27 18.66
CA ALA A 86 21.26 22.05 17.26
C ALA A 86 20.06 21.14 17.05
N GLN A 87 19.34 21.36 15.95
CA GLN A 87 18.37 20.41 15.42
C GLN A 87 19.05 19.49 14.41
N THR A 88 18.79 18.18 14.53
CA THR A 88 19.30 17.20 13.56
C THR A 88 18.39 17.18 12.34
N ILE A 89 18.98 17.19 11.15
CA ILE A 89 18.31 16.96 9.85
C ILE A 89 18.90 15.71 9.21
N VAL A 90 18.12 15.09 8.31
CA VAL A 90 18.50 13.87 7.58
C VAL A 90 18.49 14.11 6.08
N TYR A 91 19.47 13.60 5.36
CA TYR A 91 19.47 13.61 3.90
C TYR A 91 20.11 12.35 3.34
N TRP A 92 19.78 12.04 2.09
CA TRP A 92 20.29 10.87 1.39
C TRP A 92 21.36 11.33 0.41
N GLN A 93 22.58 10.85 0.62
CA GLN A 93 23.69 11.05 -0.29
C GLN A 93 23.64 9.96 -1.35
N PHE A 94 23.35 10.34 -2.60
CA PHE A 94 23.28 9.43 -3.74
C PHE A 94 24.61 9.29 -4.48
N SER A 95 25.56 10.22 -4.27
CA SER A 95 26.88 10.19 -4.92
C SER A 95 28.00 10.54 -3.94
N LYS A 96 29.21 10.06 -4.19
CA LYS A 96 30.43 10.48 -3.48
C LYS A 96 31.55 10.80 -4.47
N GLU A 97 32.51 11.60 -4.05
CA GLU A 97 33.74 11.81 -4.81
C GLU A 97 34.74 10.70 -4.46
N GLU A 98 35.30 10.05 -5.47
CA GLU A 98 36.39 9.07 -5.32
C GLU A 98 37.52 9.41 -6.30
N PRO A 99 38.78 9.01 -6.01
CA PRO A 99 39.87 9.17 -6.97
C PRO A 99 39.53 8.43 -8.27
N ALA A 100 39.47 9.15 -9.38
CA ALA A 100 39.26 8.61 -10.71
C ALA A 100 40.36 7.59 -11.01
N ARG A 101 40.00 6.43 -11.54
CA ARG A 101 40.98 5.36 -11.80
C ARG A 101 41.28 5.24 -13.30
N ASP A 102 42.53 4.90 -13.63
CA ASP A 102 42.93 4.49 -14.97
C ASP A 102 42.53 3.04 -15.25
N ASP A 103 42.76 2.58 -16.49
CA ASP A 103 42.39 1.23 -16.94
C ASP A 103 43.12 0.12 -16.16
N ASP A 104 44.21 0.47 -15.45
CA ASP A 104 44.99 -0.40 -14.57
C ASP A 104 44.56 -0.30 -13.09
N GLY A 105 43.51 0.49 -12.79
CA GLY A 105 42.93 0.64 -11.47
C GLY A 105 43.68 1.57 -10.51
N LYS A 106 44.63 2.38 -10.98
CA LYS A 106 45.40 3.37 -10.19
C LYS A 106 44.75 4.75 -10.24
N PRO A 107 44.91 5.59 -9.20
CA PRO A 107 44.40 6.96 -9.21
C PRO A 107 45.02 7.79 -10.35
N LYS A 108 44.17 8.36 -11.21
CA LYS A 108 44.54 9.35 -12.22
C LYS A 108 45.03 10.60 -11.52
N LEU A 109 46.16 11.12 -11.99
CA LEU A 109 46.72 12.38 -11.54
C LEU A 109 46.47 13.47 -12.58
N ASP A 110 46.20 14.69 -12.15
CA ASP A 110 46.14 15.86 -13.03
C ASP A 110 47.55 16.34 -13.43
N GLY A 111 47.62 17.38 -14.26
CA GLY A 111 48.89 17.97 -14.71
C GLY A 111 49.77 18.54 -13.61
N GLU A 112 49.26 18.66 -12.38
CA GLU A 112 49.97 19.18 -11.20
C GLU A 112 50.33 18.06 -10.20
N GLY A 113 50.01 16.80 -10.51
CA GLY A 113 50.31 15.65 -9.67
C GLY A 113 49.30 15.40 -8.55
N ASN A 114 48.14 16.07 -8.56
CA ASN A 114 47.06 15.82 -7.60
C ASN A 114 46.11 14.74 -8.13
N GLN A 115 45.46 14.00 -7.24
CA GLN A 115 44.48 12.99 -7.64
C GLN A 115 43.25 13.66 -8.26
N VAL A 116 42.90 13.25 -9.48
CA VAL A 116 41.64 13.62 -10.11
C VAL A 116 40.52 12.92 -9.35
N MET A 117 39.55 13.67 -8.83
CA MET A 117 38.37 13.13 -8.18
C MET A 117 37.22 13.04 -9.19
N GLU A 118 36.51 11.92 -9.23
CA GLU A 118 35.29 11.76 -10.01
C GLU A 118 34.08 11.54 -9.11
N LYS A 119 32.93 12.05 -9.52
CA LYS A 119 31.66 11.85 -8.81
C LYS A 119 31.09 10.48 -9.18
N VAL A 120 31.16 9.55 -8.24
CA VAL A 120 30.63 8.20 -8.37
C VAL A 120 29.23 8.12 -7.74
N GLU A 121 28.23 7.75 -8.55
CA GLU A 121 26.89 7.44 -8.06
C GLU A 121 26.89 6.15 -7.23
N LEU A 122 26.29 6.21 -6.05
CA LEU A 122 26.22 5.12 -5.09
C LEU A 122 25.07 4.17 -5.45
N SER A 123 25.36 2.87 -5.47
CA SER A 123 24.35 1.82 -5.69
C SER A 123 23.26 1.78 -4.61
N ARG A 124 23.55 2.32 -3.42
CA ARG A 124 22.57 2.56 -2.35
C ARG A 124 22.86 3.93 -1.72
N PRO A 125 21.84 4.76 -1.47
CA PRO A 125 22.07 6.05 -0.85
C PRO A 125 22.56 5.88 0.58
N ILE A 126 23.50 6.71 0.97
CA ILE A 126 23.99 6.78 2.35
C ILE A 126 23.10 7.79 3.09
N VAL A 127 22.47 7.34 4.17
CA VAL A 127 21.74 8.23 5.08
C VAL A 127 22.76 9.05 5.86
N ARG A 128 22.69 10.36 5.73
CA ARG A 128 23.54 11.31 6.44
C ARG A 128 22.69 12.14 7.40
N PHE A 129 23.30 12.49 8.51
CA PHE A 129 22.73 13.40 9.49
C PHE A 129 23.57 14.67 9.51
N SER A 130 22.92 15.81 9.69
CA SER A 130 23.60 17.09 9.92
C SER A 130 22.89 17.87 11.01
N SER A 131 23.63 18.77 11.64
CA SER A 131 23.14 19.60 12.73
C SER A 131 23.01 21.03 12.23
N VAL A 132 21.81 21.59 12.37
CA VAL A 132 21.48 22.97 11.99
C VAL A 132 20.99 23.73 13.20
N PHE A 133 21.23 25.03 13.19
CA PHE A 133 20.79 25.98 14.21
C PHE A 133 19.83 26.96 13.57
N HIS A 134 18.79 27.30 14.32
CA HIS A 134 17.91 28.40 13.96
C HIS A 134 18.67 29.72 14.17
N ILE A 135 18.41 30.74 13.35
CA ILE A 135 19.13 32.01 13.44
C ILE A 135 19.03 32.71 14.80
N SER A 136 17.94 32.53 15.55
CA SER A 136 17.78 33.12 16.89
C SER A 136 18.75 32.53 17.92
N GLN A 137 19.29 31.35 17.63
CA GLN A 137 20.30 30.67 18.43
C GLN A 137 21.71 31.19 18.13
N LEU A 138 21.85 32.07 17.15
CA LEU A 138 23.11 32.63 16.70
C LEU A 138 23.27 34.09 17.19
N GLU A 139 24.52 34.54 17.22
CA GLU A 139 24.93 35.92 17.42
C GLU A 139 26.05 36.25 16.42
N GLY A 140 26.23 37.54 16.09
CA GLY A 140 27.18 37.99 15.08
C GLY A 140 26.51 38.47 13.80
N ASN A 141 27.17 38.29 12.67
CA ASN A 141 26.73 38.82 11.37
C ASN A 141 25.68 37.91 10.71
N ILE A 142 24.48 37.87 11.30
CA ILE A 142 23.35 37.11 10.77
C ILE A 142 22.86 37.82 9.49
N PRO A 143 22.79 37.12 8.34
CA PRO A 143 22.22 37.71 7.12
C PRO A 143 20.83 38.28 7.39
N PRO A 144 20.38 39.37 6.75
CA PRO A 144 18.99 39.80 6.81
C PRO A 144 18.08 38.78 6.11
N LEU A 145 16.80 38.73 6.51
CA LEU A 145 15.80 37.94 5.78
C LEU A 145 15.49 38.71 4.50
N ASP A 146 15.64 38.07 3.34
CA ASP A 146 15.27 38.69 2.08
C ASP A 146 13.75 38.96 2.11
N PRO A 147 13.30 40.23 1.98
CA PRO A 147 11.88 40.57 1.96
C PRO A 147 11.08 39.81 0.90
N SER A 148 11.69 39.37 -0.21
CA SER A 148 11.00 38.57 -1.23
C SER A 148 10.70 37.14 -0.77
N THR A 149 11.32 36.68 0.32
CA THR A 149 11.07 35.37 0.92
C THR A 149 9.80 35.35 1.77
N VAL A 150 9.38 36.53 2.23
CA VAL A 150 8.20 36.71 3.09
C VAL A 150 7.06 37.43 2.39
N SER A 151 7.36 38.26 1.38
CA SER A 151 6.35 38.90 0.54
C SER A 151 5.91 37.96 -0.58
N LEU A 152 4.62 37.62 -0.61
CA LEU A 152 4.02 36.91 -1.73
C LEU A 152 3.98 37.86 -2.94
N ALA A 153 4.63 37.47 -4.04
CA ALA A 153 4.61 38.23 -5.28
C ALA A 153 3.33 38.01 -6.12
N TRP A 154 2.40 37.20 -5.60
CA TRP A 154 1.19 36.73 -6.27
C TRP A 154 0.00 36.75 -5.31
N ASP A 155 -1.21 36.67 -5.86
CA ASP A 155 -2.44 36.41 -5.11
C ASP A 155 -2.54 34.89 -4.80
N PRO A 156 -2.52 34.47 -3.52
CA PRO A 156 -2.60 33.05 -3.15
C PRO A 156 -3.83 32.32 -3.68
N ASN A 157 -4.98 32.99 -3.66
CA ASN A 157 -6.26 32.41 -4.03
C ASN A 157 -6.37 32.26 -5.56
N GLN A 158 -5.86 33.24 -6.31
CA GLN A 158 -5.77 33.13 -7.76
C GLN A 158 -4.84 31.99 -8.18
N LYS A 159 -3.70 31.84 -7.49
CA LYS A 159 -2.74 30.76 -7.77
C LYS A 159 -3.33 29.39 -7.46
N ALA A 160 -4.07 29.27 -6.36
CA ALA A 160 -4.80 28.05 -6.01
C ALA A 160 -5.90 27.70 -7.04
N GLU A 161 -6.69 28.68 -7.48
CA GLU A 161 -7.71 28.48 -8.53
C GLU A 161 -7.05 28.00 -9.83
N THR A 162 -5.94 28.63 -10.24
CA THR A 162 -5.19 28.24 -11.46
C THR A 162 -4.71 26.79 -11.38
N ILE A 163 -4.22 26.36 -10.22
CA ILE A 163 -3.81 24.97 -9.99
C ILE A 163 -5.01 24.02 -10.12
N LEU A 164 -6.15 24.36 -9.52
CA LEU A 164 -7.37 23.55 -9.60
C LEU A 164 -7.87 23.43 -11.03
N GLU A 165 -7.89 24.51 -11.80
CA GLU A 165 -8.26 24.52 -13.22
C GLU A 165 -7.29 23.68 -14.06
N ASN A 166 -5.99 23.91 -13.91
CA ASN A 166 -4.94 23.21 -14.67
C ASN A 166 -4.80 21.74 -14.29
N SER A 167 -5.30 21.34 -13.12
CA SER A 167 -5.30 19.93 -12.70
C SER A 167 -6.14 19.05 -13.63
N GLY A 168 -7.18 19.62 -14.26
CA GLY A 168 -8.19 18.86 -14.99
C GLY A 168 -9.04 17.95 -14.10
N ALA A 169 -8.98 18.12 -12.77
CA ALA A 169 -9.83 17.38 -11.85
C ALA A 169 -11.31 17.79 -12.04
N THR A 170 -12.21 16.80 -12.03
CA THR A 170 -13.65 17.09 -12.05
C THR A 170 -14.08 17.51 -10.64
N ILE A 171 -14.29 18.81 -10.45
CA ILE A 171 -14.72 19.40 -9.16
C ILE A 171 -16.22 19.68 -9.20
N LYS A 172 -16.98 19.10 -8.27
CA LYS A 172 -18.43 19.28 -8.14
C LYS A 172 -18.78 19.94 -6.82
N HIS A 173 -19.48 21.07 -6.89
CA HIS A 173 -20.00 21.78 -5.72
C HIS A 173 -21.41 21.29 -5.32
N ASN A 174 -21.55 19.98 -5.12
CA ASN A 174 -22.85 19.33 -4.87
C ASN A 174 -23.04 18.87 -3.41
N GLN A 175 -22.08 19.15 -2.53
CA GLN A 175 -22.17 18.78 -1.12
C GLN A 175 -22.74 19.92 -0.29
N ARG A 176 -23.37 19.58 0.83
CA ARG A 176 -23.88 20.59 1.76
C ARG A 176 -22.79 21.07 2.72
N ASN A 177 -22.21 20.15 3.48
CA ASN A 177 -21.24 20.43 4.55
C ASN A 177 -20.06 19.42 4.55
N ARG A 178 -19.74 18.79 3.42
CA ARG A 178 -18.66 17.78 3.34
C ARG A 178 -17.79 18.03 2.12
N ALA A 179 -16.48 17.86 2.28
CA ALA A 179 -15.52 17.76 1.19
C ALA A 179 -14.98 16.33 1.16
N TYR A 180 -14.82 15.76 -0.04
CA TYR A 180 -14.14 14.48 -0.23
C TYR A 180 -13.76 14.26 -1.70
N TYR A 181 -12.70 13.49 -1.91
CA TYR A 181 -12.37 12.87 -3.19
C TYR A 181 -12.96 11.46 -3.31
N SER A 182 -13.59 11.16 -4.46
CA SER A 182 -14.16 9.85 -4.77
C SER A 182 -13.25 9.07 -5.72
N LEU A 183 -12.53 8.07 -5.21
CA LEU A 183 -11.67 7.21 -6.04
C LEU A 183 -12.44 6.49 -7.17
N ARG A 184 -13.68 6.08 -6.91
CA ARG A 184 -14.50 5.31 -7.87
C ARG A 184 -14.90 6.14 -9.10
N SER A 185 -15.22 7.41 -8.88
CA SER A 185 -15.68 8.31 -9.96
C SER A 185 -14.57 9.22 -10.48
N ASP A 186 -13.42 9.28 -9.80
CA ASP A 186 -12.34 10.21 -10.07
C ASP A 186 -12.79 11.69 -10.00
N GLU A 187 -13.60 12.01 -8.98
CA GLU A 187 -14.22 13.33 -8.80
C GLU A 187 -13.94 13.89 -7.40
N ILE A 188 -13.74 15.21 -7.34
CA ILE A 188 -13.66 15.96 -6.09
C ILE A 188 -15.05 16.57 -5.82
N CYS A 189 -15.61 16.28 -4.66
CA CYS A 189 -16.92 16.80 -4.23
C CYS A 189 -16.72 17.80 -3.09
N LEU A 190 -17.15 19.05 -3.29
CA LEU A 190 -17.01 20.14 -2.32
C LEU A 190 -18.37 20.79 -1.99
N PRO A 191 -18.50 21.48 -0.85
CA PRO A 191 -19.56 22.45 -0.65
C PRO A 191 -19.41 23.65 -1.61
N PRO A 192 -20.50 24.37 -1.94
CA PRO A 192 -20.41 25.64 -2.65
C PRO A 192 -19.43 26.63 -1.99
N LYS A 193 -18.72 27.43 -2.80
CA LYS A 193 -17.67 28.35 -2.31
C LYS A 193 -18.19 29.32 -1.24
N ASP A 194 -19.43 29.77 -1.35
CA ASP A 194 -20.11 30.69 -0.43
C ASP A 194 -20.47 30.07 0.93
N HIS A 195 -20.35 28.75 1.09
CA HIS A 195 -20.55 28.06 2.37
C HIS A 195 -19.27 28.03 3.22
N PHE A 196 -18.12 28.41 2.67
CA PHE A 196 -16.86 28.50 3.41
C PHE A 196 -16.75 29.86 4.11
N PRO A 197 -16.23 29.93 5.34
CA PRO A 197 -16.05 31.19 6.07
C PRO A 197 -15.10 32.18 5.38
N SER A 198 -14.17 31.66 4.56
CA SER A 198 -13.21 32.46 3.79
C SER A 198 -12.85 31.74 2.48
N ALA A 199 -12.34 32.52 1.51
CA ALA A 199 -11.80 31.97 0.28
C ALA A 199 -10.62 31.01 0.55
N ASP A 200 -9.73 31.38 1.49
CA ASP A 200 -8.60 30.54 1.88
C ASP A 200 -9.08 29.19 2.42
N GLY A 201 -10.14 29.19 3.23
CA GLY A 201 -10.76 27.96 3.74
C GLY A 201 -11.25 27.05 2.62
N TYR A 202 -11.85 27.61 1.57
CA TYR A 202 -12.22 26.84 0.38
C TYR A 202 -10.99 26.25 -0.32
N TYR A 203 -9.96 27.05 -0.59
CA TYR A 203 -8.79 26.60 -1.36
C TYR A 203 -7.94 25.58 -0.61
N VAL A 204 -7.78 25.71 0.70
CA VAL A 204 -7.13 24.69 1.54
C VAL A 204 -7.87 23.37 1.44
N THR A 205 -9.20 23.38 1.60
CA THR A 205 -10.01 22.15 1.50
C THR A 205 -9.94 21.57 0.09
N ALA A 206 -10.02 22.40 -0.96
CA ALA A 206 -9.91 21.95 -2.33
C ALA A 206 -8.53 21.34 -2.64
N LEU A 207 -7.44 21.94 -2.14
CA LEU A 207 -6.07 21.44 -2.32
C LEU A 207 -5.82 20.15 -1.51
N HIS A 208 -6.47 19.99 -0.35
CA HIS A 208 -6.48 18.72 0.39
C HIS A 208 -7.10 17.60 -0.44
N GLU A 209 -8.30 17.84 -0.97
CA GLU A 209 -8.98 16.86 -1.84
C GLU A 209 -8.23 16.64 -3.16
N LEU A 210 -7.58 17.68 -3.70
CA LEU A 210 -6.69 17.54 -4.85
C LEU A 210 -5.48 16.67 -4.50
N GLY A 211 -4.97 16.78 -3.27
CA GLY A 211 -3.95 15.89 -2.72
C GLY A 211 -4.36 14.44 -2.83
N HIS A 212 -5.56 14.08 -2.37
CA HIS A 212 -6.14 12.74 -2.55
C HIS A 212 -6.33 12.38 -4.03
N TRP A 213 -6.86 13.31 -4.83
CA TRP A 213 -7.03 13.11 -6.26
C TRP A 213 -5.71 12.67 -6.90
N THR A 214 -4.55 13.26 -6.57
CA THR A 214 -3.27 12.81 -7.16
C THR A 214 -2.96 11.32 -6.92
N GLY A 215 -3.56 10.68 -5.92
CA GLY A 215 -3.35 9.29 -5.55
C GLY A 215 -3.98 8.24 -6.48
N HIS A 216 -4.87 8.62 -7.39
CA HIS A 216 -5.53 7.68 -8.31
C HIS A 216 -4.54 6.83 -9.14
N PRO A 217 -4.91 5.59 -9.54
CA PRO A 217 -4.04 4.70 -10.32
C PRO A 217 -3.51 5.28 -11.63
N SER A 218 -4.21 6.22 -12.27
CA SER A 218 -3.73 6.90 -13.48
C SER A 218 -2.70 8.00 -13.22
N ARG A 219 -2.43 8.34 -11.94
CA ARG A 219 -1.56 9.44 -11.50
C ARG A 219 -0.41 8.92 -10.65
N MET A 220 -0.51 8.98 -9.32
CA MET A 220 0.55 8.53 -8.41
C MET A 220 0.37 7.10 -7.90
N ASP A 221 -0.77 6.45 -8.18
CA ASP A 221 -1.05 5.05 -7.81
C ASP A 221 -0.74 4.75 -6.34
N ARG A 222 -1.32 5.58 -5.44
CA ARG A 222 -1.20 5.40 -3.99
C ARG A 222 -2.30 4.47 -3.49
N GLU A 223 -2.01 3.78 -2.38
CA GLU A 223 -2.95 2.86 -1.74
C GLU A 223 -4.06 3.63 -1.02
N PHE A 224 -5.32 3.31 -1.33
CA PHE A 224 -6.50 3.82 -0.62
C PHE A 224 -7.15 2.68 0.17
N GLY A 225 -7.81 3.05 1.28
CA GLY A 225 -8.63 2.12 2.07
C GLY A 225 -10.00 2.71 2.41
N PRO A 226 -10.92 1.89 2.92
CA PRO A 226 -12.23 2.36 3.36
C PRO A 226 -12.08 3.32 4.54
N PHE A 227 -13.03 4.24 4.70
CA PHE A 227 -13.05 5.22 5.78
C PHE A 227 -12.83 4.57 7.15
N GLY A 228 -11.92 5.14 7.95
CA GLY A 228 -11.56 4.63 9.28
C GLY A 228 -10.60 3.44 9.29
N SER A 229 -10.17 2.93 8.14
CA SER A 229 -9.14 1.89 8.06
C SER A 229 -7.72 2.43 8.20
N GLU A 230 -6.75 1.55 8.48
CA GLU A 230 -5.34 1.92 8.56
C GLU A 230 -4.79 2.51 7.24
N PRO A 231 -5.07 1.94 6.05
CA PRO A 231 -4.65 2.55 4.78
C PRO A 231 -5.30 3.92 4.55
N TYR A 232 -6.56 4.11 4.96
CA TYR A 232 -7.23 5.42 4.89
C TYR A 232 -6.52 6.45 5.79
N ALA A 233 -6.24 6.11 7.05
CA ALA A 233 -5.51 7.00 7.97
C ALA A 233 -4.11 7.39 7.45
N ARG A 234 -3.42 6.46 6.77
CA ARG A 234 -2.13 6.72 6.11
C ARG A 234 -2.25 7.71 4.95
N GLU A 235 -3.29 7.61 4.13
CA GLU A 235 -3.51 8.51 3.01
C GLU A 235 -3.98 9.90 3.48
N GLU A 236 -4.86 9.97 4.49
CA GLU A 236 -5.21 11.23 5.16
C GLU A 236 -3.96 11.93 5.71
N LEU A 237 -3.07 11.21 6.40
CA LEU A 237 -1.82 11.80 6.90
C LEU A 237 -0.95 12.39 5.77
N ARG A 238 -0.93 11.75 4.58
CA ARG A 238 -0.18 12.26 3.41
C ARG A 238 -0.82 13.52 2.85
N ALA A 239 -2.13 13.49 2.62
CA ALA A 239 -2.89 14.61 2.06
C ALA A 239 -2.84 15.83 2.98
N GLU A 240 -2.96 15.62 4.29
CA GLU A 240 -2.90 16.67 5.31
C GLU A 240 -1.53 17.36 5.32
N ILE A 241 -0.43 16.58 5.36
CA ILE A 241 0.93 17.12 5.30
C ILE A 241 1.16 17.84 3.96
N ALA A 242 0.64 17.30 2.85
CA ALA A 242 0.78 17.92 1.54
C ALA A 242 0.02 19.25 1.45
N SER A 243 -1.22 19.31 1.93
CA SER A 243 -2.05 20.50 1.99
C SER A 243 -1.37 21.59 2.84
N TRP A 244 -0.81 21.22 3.99
CA TRP A 244 0.00 22.11 4.82
C TRP A 244 1.25 22.66 4.09
N MET A 245 2.00 21.79 3.40
CA MET A 245 3.17 22.24 2.62
C MET A 245 2.78 23.14 1.44
N LEU A 246 1.64 22.87 0.80
CA LEU A 246 1.10 23.70 -0.28
C LEU A 246 0.64 25.06 0.26
N GLY A 247 -0.06 25.11 1.40
CA GLY A 247 -0.47 26.34 2.04
C GLY A 247 0.71 27.27 2.34
N GLN A 248 1.81 26.71 2.84
CA GLN A 248 3.07 27.43 3.05
C GLN A 248 3.69 27.96 1.75
N ASP A 249 3.70 27.17 0.68
CA ASP A 249 4.37 27.56 -0.58
C ASP A 249 3.50 28.51 -1.41
N LEU A 250 2.18 28.44 -1.29
CA LEU A 250 1.22 29.31 -2.00
C LEU A 250 0.85 30.56 -1.21
N GLY A 251 1.04 30.55 0.11
CA GLY A 251 0.67 31.65 1.00
C GLY A 251 -0.80 31.62 1.46
N ILE A 252 -1.44 30.46 1.43
CA ILE A 252 -2.86 30.29 1.77
C ILE A 252 -3.01 30.07 3.28
N GLY A 253 -3.90 30.82 3.93
CA GLY A 253 -4.23 30.67 5.35
C GLY A 253 -5.00 29.38 5.66
N HIS A 254 -4.95 28.92 6.90
CA HIS A 254 -5.62 27.68 7.33
C HIS A 254 -6.26 27.81 8.70
N ASP A 255 -7.45 27.24 8.83
CA ASP A 255 -8.14 27.02 10.11
C ASP A 255 -8.43 25.51 10.28
N PRO A 256 -7.82 24.82 11.26
CA PRO A 256 -7.83 23.35 11.40
C PRO A 256 -9.17 22.74 11.83
N GLY A 257 -10.26 23.53 11.87
CA GLY A 257 -11.56 23.18 12.47
C GLY A 257 -12.23 21.89 11.98
N GLN A 258 -11.76 21.24 10.92
CA GLN A 258 -12.31 19.99 10.37
C GLN A 258 -11.39 18.75 10.50
N HIS A 259 -10.10 18.92 10.85
CA HIS A 259 -9.08 17.87 10.73
C HIS A 259 -8.78 17.10 12.04
N LEU A 260 -9.46 17.46 13.14
CA LEU A 260 -9.28 16.81 14.45
C LEU A 260 -9.79 15.36 14.50
N ALA A 261 -10.66 14.96 13.57
CA ALA A 261 -11.32 13.65 13.59
C ALA A 261 -10.36 12.47 13.35
N TYR A 262 -9.18 12.71 12.76
CA TYR A 262 -8.25 11.65 12.35
C TYR A 262 -7.04 11.48 13.27
N VAL A 263 -6.86 12.37 14.26
CA VAL A 263 -5.67 12.41 15.11
C VAL A 263 -5.40 11.07 15.79
N ASP A 264 -6.44 10.44 16.37
CA ASP A 264 -6.32 9.15 17.04
C ASP A 264 -5.88 8.03 16.07
N SER A 265 -6.37 8.08 14.83
CA SER A 265 -6.00 7.10 13.80
C SER A 265 -4.55 7.29 13.33
N TRP A 266 -4.08 8.53 13.18
CA TRP A 266 -2.69 8.84 12.86
C TRP A 266 -1.75 8.43 13.98
N VAL A 267 -2.11 8.72 15.22
CA VAL A 267 -1.36 8.29 16.41
C VAL A 267 -1.21 6.77 16.41
N SER A 268 -2.31 6.03 16.19
CA SER A 268 -2.27 4.56 16.16
C SER A 268 -1.37 4.02 15.04
N VAL A 269 -1.43 4.61 13.84
CA VAL A 269 -0.55 4.27 12.71
C VAL A 269 0.92 4.47 13.07
N LEU A 270 1.26 5.63 13.66
CA LEU A 270 2.65 5.98 14.00
C LEU A 270 3.20 5.21 15.20
N GLU A 271 2.34 4.83 16.17
CA GLU A 271 2.72 3.96 17.29
C GLU A 271 3.01 2.53 16.81
N LYS A 272 2.28 2.05 15.80
CA LYS A 272 2.47 0.72 15.19
C LYS A 272 3.67 0.67 14.23
N ASP A 273 3.83 1.69 13.40
CA ASP A 273 4.94 1.80 12.44
C ASP A 273 5.55 3.22 12.46
N PRO A 274 6.56 3.44 13.32
CA PRO A 274 7.24 4.73 13.42
C PRO A 274 7.91 5.20 12.12
N TYR A 275 8.20 4.30 11.18
CA TYR A 275 8.80 4.68 9.90
C TYR A 275 7.76 5.27 8.93
N GLU A 276 6.46 5.11 9.22
CA GLU A 276 5.39 5.62 8.37
C GLU A 276 5.44 7.13 8.19
N ILE A 277 5.86 7.90 9.21
CA ILE A 277 5.99 9.36 9.05
C ILE A 277 7.05 9.74 8.01
N VAL A 278 8.13 8.96 7.87
CA VAL A 278 9.16 9.20 6.86
C VAL A 278 8.57 9.00 5.46
N ARG A 279 7.74 7.96 5.29
CA ARG A 279 7.04 7.67 4.04
C ARG A 279 5.98 8.72 3.73
N ALA A 280 5.18 9.11 4.73
CA ALA A 280 4.15 10.13 4.59
C ALA A 280 4.76 11.49 4.17
N CYS A 281 5.84 11.94 4.83
CA CYS A 281 6.52 13.19 4.46
C CYS A 281 7.12 13.13 3.04
N ARG A 282 7.68 11.98 2.64
CA ARG A 282 8.22 11.79 1.28
C ARG A 282 7.11 11.85 0.23
N ASP A 283 5.99 11.19 0.49
CA ASP A 283 4.88 11.12 -0.45
C ASP A 283 4.14 12.48 -0.51
N ALA A 284 3.99 13.18 0.62
CA ALA A 284 3.48 14.55 0.67
C ALA A 284 4.34 15.53 -0.13
N GLU A 285 5.67 15.44 -0.05
CA GLU A 285 6.57 16.25 -0.87
C GLU A 285 6.35 15.99 -2.37
N LYS A 286 6.10 14.74 -2.77
CA LYS A 286 5.77 14.40 -4.17
C LYS A 286 4.41 14.95 -4.58
N ILE A 287 3.39 14.85 -3.73
CA ILE A 287 2.05 15.43 -3.98
C ILE A 287 2.20 16.92 -4.24
N LYS A 288 2.85 17.63 -3.31
CA LYS A 288 3.14 19.06 -3.41
C LYS A 288 3.84 19.42 -4.73
N GLN A 289 4.94 18.73 -5.07
CA GLN A 289 5.66 18.97 -6.33
C GLN A 289 4.77 18.75 -7.55
N HIS A 290 3.98 17.68 -7.57
CA HIS A 290 3.08 17.40 -8.69
C HIS A 290 1.99 18.45 -8.85
N VAL A 291 1.39 18.90 -7.74
CA VAL A 291 0.37 19.95 -7.72
C VAL A 291 0.96 21.29 -8.18
N LEU A 292 2.12 21.69 -7.65
CA LEU A 292 2.79 22.93 -8.09
C LEU A 292 3.22 22.88 -9.56
N ASN A 293 3.60 21.71 -10.08
CA ASN A 293 3.93 21.55 -11.50
C ASN A 293 2.72 21.72 -12.44
N MET A 294 1.49 21.73 -11.93
CA MET A 294 0.29 22.05 -12.73
C MET A 294 0.20 23.54 -13.05
N GLU A 295 0.82 24.39 -12.23
CA GLU A 295 0.96 25.83 -12.50
C GLU A 295 1.87 26.07 -13.72
N GLN A 296 3.04 25.43 -13.74
CA GLN A 296 4.10 25.69 -14.73
C GLN A 296 3.78 25.29 -16.17
N LYS A 297 2.72 24.50 -16.41
CA LYS A 297 2.34 24.05 -17.76
C LYS A 297 1.82 25.16 -18.68
N GLN A 298 1.72 26.42 -18.21
CA GLN A 298 1.42 27.60 -19.04
C GLN A 298 2.54 28.65 -19.12
N ASP A 299 3.66 28.53 -18.38
CA ASP A 299 4.77 29.50 -18.41
C ASP A 299 5.78 29.28 -19.58
N LEU A 300 5.41 28.50 -20.59
CA LEU A 300 6.04 28.60 -21.92
C LEU A 300 5.31 29.71 -22.68
N PRO A 301 5.91 30.90 -22.91
CA PRO A 301 5.19 32.04 -23.45
C PRO A 301 4.67 31.77 -24.87
N GLN A 302 3.35 31.81 -25.02
CA GLN A 302 2.72 32.21 -26.27
C GLN A 302 2.98 33.72 -26.47
N GLU A 303 4.03 34.10 -27.18
CA GLU A 303 4.04 35.41 -27.85
C GLU A 303 3.54 35.23 -29.28
N VAL A 304 2.41 35.83 -29.66
CA VAL A 304 2.38 37.12 -30.38
C VAL A 304 0.94 37.67 -30.41
N ALA A 305 0.71 38.84 -29.83
CA ALA A 305 -0.31 39.77 -30.34
C ALA A 305 0.06 41.22 -30.01
N ALA A 306 0.42 41.94 -31.09
CA ALA A 306 0.37 43.39 -31.25
C ALA A 306 1.29 44.29 -30.39
N GLY A 307 2.43 44.64 -30.98
CA GLY A 307 2.65 46.01 -31.46
C GLY A 307 3.00 47.11 -30.45
N ILE A 308 4.22 47.64 -30.65
CA ILE A 308 4.69 49.01 -30.36
C ILE A 308 5.00 49.31 -28.88
N PHE A 309 6.30 49.50 -28.56
CA PHE A 309 6.84 50.63 -27.80
C PHE A 309 8.39 50.64 -27.92
N PRO A 310 9.05 51.80 -27.73
CA PRO A 310 10.13 52.27 -28.59
C PRO A 310 11.52 52.04 -28.00
N ALA A 311 12.51 52.13 -28.89
CA ALA A 311 13.93 52.18 -28.57
C ALA A 311 14.27 53.35 -27.63
N GLU A 312 14.96 53.07 -26.53
CA GLU A 312 16.12 53.84 -26.07
C GLU A 312 16.81 53.16 -24.88
N LYS A 313 18.15 53.26 -24.87
CA LYS A 313 19.14 52.79 -23.87
C LYS A 313 19.51 51.30 -23.90
N LYS A 314 20.01 50.92 -25.07
CA LYS A 314 21.10 49.95 -25.28
C LYS A 314 22.40 50.62 -24.79
N GLU A 315 23.01 50.09 -23.72
CA GLU A 315 24.39 50.32 -23.20
C GLU A 315 24.39 50.31 -21.66
N ALA A 316 24.29 49.11 -21.07
CA ALA A 316 24.72 48.74 -19.70
C ALA A 316 24.37 47.28 -19.34
N LEU A 317 23.96 46.46 -20.31
CA LEU A 317 23.55 45.07 -20.12
C LEU A 317 24.38 44.11 -20.99
N ASP A 318 25.68 44.37 -21.12
CA ASP A 318 26.61 43.50 -21.86
C ASP A 318 27.60 42.75 -20.94
N ASP A 319 27.55 42.97 -19.62
CA ASP A 319 28.50 42.37 -18.65
C ASP A 319 27.87 41.45 -17.58
N ARG A 320 26.59 41.04 -17.71
CA ARG A 320 25.92 40.18 -16.71
C ARG A 320 25.15 38.96 -17.22
N VAL A 321 25.46 38.47 -18.43
CA VAL A 321 25.00 37.15 -18.91
C VAL A 321 26.16 36.33 -19.49
N HIS A 322 27.34 36.48 -18.89
CA HIS A 322 28.48 35.58 -19.07
C HIS A 322 28.89 35.02 -17.70
N PHE A 323 28.05 34.17 -17.09
CA PHE A 323 28.45 33.06 -16.20
C PHE A 323 27.21 32.29 -15.74
N TRP A 324 27.31 30.95 -15.64
CA TRP A 324 26.30 29.93 -15.30
C TRP A 324 25.57 29.23 -16.48
N HIS A 325 26.32 28.49 -17.30
CA HIS A 325 26.43 27.01 -17.23
C HIS A 325 27.18 26.47 -18.45
N GLU A 326 28.51 26.39 -18.34
CA GLU A 326 29.29 25.34 -19.00
C GLU A 326 29.49 24.23 -17.96
N ASN A 327 28.82 23.08 -18.15
CA ASN A 327 29.19 21.84 -17.45
C ASN A 327 29.60 20.79 -18.49
N GLU A 328 30.88 20.42 -18.45
CA GLU A 328 31.36 19.03 -18.27
C GLU A 328 31.06 17.94 -19.32
N THR A 329 30.93 18.23 -20.61
CA THR A 329 31.19 17.18 -21.64
C THR A 329 31.95 17.65 -22.89
N GLY A 330 32.19 18.96 -23.05
CA GLY A 330 32.81 19.50 -24.27
C GLY A 330 32.00 19.25 -25.55
N LYS A 331 30.73 18.80 -25.43
CA LYS A 331 29.85 18.52 -26.55
C LYS A 331 28.86 19.64 -26.76
N SER A 332 28.67 20.01 -28.02
CA SER A 332 27.71 21.04 -28.42
C SER A 332 26.27 20.61 -28.10
N LEU A 333 25.35 21.57 -27.91
CA LEU A 333 23.92 21.29 -27.68
C LEU A 333 23.31 20.36 -28.75
N LYS A 334 23.82 20.44 -29.98
CA LYS A 334 23.49 19.54 -31.09
C LYS A 334 23.86 18.08 -30.80
N GLU A 335 25.05 17.84 -30.27
CA GLU A 335 25.55 16.50 -29.91
C GLU A 335 24.89 15.95 -28.64
N PHE A 336 24.52 16.83 -27.71
CA PHE A 336 23.76 16.48 -26.53
C PHE A 336 22.34 16.01 -26.87
N LEU A 337 21.73 16.60 -27.90
CA LEU A 337 20.39 16.25 -28.38
C LEU A 337 20.38 15.15 -29.47
N GLY A 338 21.55 14.76 -29.99
CA GLY A 338 21.67 13.72 -31.01
C GLY A 338 21.08 14.07 -32.38
N LEU A 339 20.96 15.36 -32.71
CA LEU A 339 20.30 15.85 -33.94
C LEU A 339 21.32 16.10 -35.06
N ASN A 340 20.94 15.81 -36.31
CA ASN A 340 21.75 16.19 -37.47
C ASN A 340 21.59 17.70 -37.82
N ASP A 341 22.42 18.25 -38.70
CA ASP A 341 22.42 19.70 -39.01
C ASP A 341 21.08 20.23 -39.54
N GLY A 342 20.34 19.40 -40.27
CA GLY A 342 19.01 19.75 -40.75
C GLY A 342 17.99 19.80 -39.61
N GLU A 343 18.00 18.79 -38.74
CA GLU A 343 17.10 18.67 -37.58
C GLU A 343 17.40 19.71 -36.50
N PHE A 344 18.67 20.02 -36.26
CA PHE A 344 19.09 21.05 -35.32
C PHE A 344 18.72 22.45 -35.85
N SER A 345 18.82 22.67 -37.16
CA SER A 345 18.37 23.92 -37.78
C SER A 345 16.85 24.08 -37.77
N ALA A 346 16.08 23.00 -37.93
CA ALA A 346 14.62 23.02 -37.80
C ALA A 346 14.17 23.23 -36.35
N PHE A 347 14.87 22.59 -35.40
CA PHE A 347 14.71 22.77 -33.96
C PHE A 347 14.95 24.22 -33.53
N LEU A 348 16.00 24.88 -34.06
CA LEU A 348 16.28 26.30 -33.79
C LEU A 348 15.30 27.26 -34.47
N ARG A 349 14.60 26.83 -35.54
CA ARG A 349 13.58 27.63 -36.25
C ARG A 349 12.16 27.44 -35.73
N GLY A 350 11.95 26.57 -34.74
CA GLY A 350 10.61 26.31 -34.19
C GLY A 350 9.66 25.61 -35.17
N GLU A 351 10.19 24.94 -36.20
CA GLU A 351 9.38 24.13 -37.12
C GLU A 351 9.03 22.82 -36.40
N GLY A 352 7.75 22.65 -36.06
CA GLY A 352 7.25 21.51 -35.28
C GLY A 352 7.71 20.17 -35.86
N VAL A 353 8.31 19.33 -35.00
CA VAL A 353 8.57 17.93 -35.30
C VAL A 353 7.22 17.28 -35.58
N VAL A 354 6.96 16.97 -36.84
CA VAL A 354 5.87 16.11 -37.27
C VAL A 354 6.00 14.81 -36.48
N GLU A 355 4.97 14.44 -35.71
CA GLU A 355 4.89 13.11 -35.10
C GLU A 355 5.10 12.06 -36.18
N LYS A 356 6.29 11.45 -36.20
CA LYS A 356 6.52 10.24 -36.99
C LYS A 356 5.90 9.09 -36.24
N THR A 357 4.93 8.46 -36.89
CA THR A 357 4.43 7.15 -36.49
C THR A 357 5.61 6.18 -36.33
N PRO A 358 5.72 5.42 -35.22
CA PRO A 358 6.87 4.56 -34.97
C PRO A 358 7.02 3.52 -36.08
N SER A 359 8.24 3.33 -36.59
CA SER A 359 8.52 2.35 -37.65
C SER A 359 8.29 0.90 -37.18
N ALA A 360 8.33 0.64 -35.87
CA ALA A 360 8.12 -0.67 -35.25
C ALA A 360 7.58 -0.54 -33.81
N PRO A 361 6.26 -0.35 -33.62
CA PRO A 361 5.66 -0.22 -32.30
C PRO A 361 5.60 -1.56 -31.55
N ALA A 362 5.80 -1.51 -30.24
CA ALA A 362 5.59 -2.64 -29.33
C ALA A 362 4.13 -3.10 -29.41
N LYS A 363 3.89 -4.34 -29.83
CA LYS A 363 2.54 -4.88 -30.02
C LYS A 363 1.80 -5.16 -28.70
N GLU A 364 2.54 -5.33 -27.63
CA GLU A 364 2.03 -5.58 -26.28
C GLU A 364 3.07 -5.11 -25.23
N LYS A 365 2.66 -5.08 -23.97
CA LYS A 365 3.55 -4.75 -22.83
C LYS A 365 4.77 -5.67 -22.82
N THR A 366 5.94 -5.15 -23.21
CA THR A 366 7.17 -5.92 -23.35
C THR A 366 8.17 -5.49 -22.29
N PHE A 367 8.58 -6.38 -21.41
CA PHE A 367 9.51 -6.00 -20.35
C PHE A 367 10.97 -5.93 -20.82
N LEU A 368 11.74 -5.07 -20.15
CA LEU A 368 13.08 -4.67 -20.54
C LEU A 368 14.08 -4.95 -19.40
N ALA A 369 15.22 -5.51 -19.74
CA ALA A 369 16.36 -5.73 -18.85
C ALA A 369 17.20 -4.45 -18.79
N VAL A 370 16.66 -3.40 -18.16
CA VAL A 370 17.35 -2.11 -18.04
C VAL A 370 18.28 -2.12 -16.82
N PRO A 371 19.62 -2.06 -17.00
CA PRO A 371 20.53 -1.90 -15.89
C PRO A 371 20.21 -0.60 -15.15
N PHE A 372 20.38 -0.57 -13.83
CA PHE A 372 20.01 0.61 -13.02
C PHE A 372 20.65 1.92 -13.52
N ARG A 373 21.88 1.86 -14.04
CA ARG A 373 22.61 3.00 -14.61
C ARG A 373 21.97 3.56 -15.90
N GLU A 374 21.13 2.78 -16.57
CA GLU A 374 20.50 3.12 -17.85
C GLU A 374 19.00 3.40 -17.68
N LYS A 375 18.50 3.40 -16.44
CA LYS A 375 17.09 3.61 -16.10
C LYS A 375 16.54 4.91 -16.69
N ASP A 376 17.32 5.98 -16.65
CA ASP A 376 16.88 7.30 -17.12
C ASP A 376 16.89 7.37 -18.65
N ARG A 377 17.82 6.64 -19.29
CA ARG A 377 17.87 6.47 -20.75
C ARG A 377 16.70 5.62 -21.26
N ALA A 378 16.40 4.50 -20.59
CA ALA A 378 15.26 3.68 -20.94
C ALA A 378 13.94 4.43 -20.71
N LYS A 379 13.83 5.18 -19.61
CA LYS A 379 12.66 6.03 -19.33
C LYS A 379 12.47 7.12 -20.39
N ALA A 380 13.55 7.78 -20.80
CA ALA A 380 13.52 8.77 -21.88
C ALA A 380 13.14 8.15 -23.24
N ALA A 381 13.53 6.90 -23.48
CA ALA A 381 13.13 6.12 -24.66
C ALA A 381 11.69 5.56 -24.58
N GLY A 382 10.94 5.84 -23.51
CA GLY A 382 9.54 5.44 -23.37
C GLY A 382 9.28 4.22 -22.47
N ALA A 383 10.29 3.68 -21.79
CA ALA A 383 10.11 2.60 -20.82
C ALA A 383 9.41 3.09 -19.53
N LYS A 384 8.51 2.27 -19.00
CA LYS A 384 7.78 2.48 -17.74
C LYS A 384 8.24 1.48 -16.68
N TRP A 385 8.13 1.84 -15.40
CA TRP A 385 8.45 0.94 -14.30
C TRP A 385 7.18 0.23 -13.80
N ASP A 386 7.24 -1.08 -13.63
CA ASP A 386 6.19 -1.88 -12.99
C ASP A 386 6.59 -2.15 -11.53
N GLY A 387 5.89 -1.53 -10.58
CA GLY A 387 6.19 -1.64 -9.15
C GLY A 387 5.96 -3.04 -8.55
N LYS A 388 5.04 -3.82 -9.15
CA LYS A 388 4.71 -5.19 -8.72
C LYS A 388 5.75 -6.18 -9.25
N ALA A 389 6.17 -6.00 -10.50
CA ALA A 389 7.22 -6.81 -11.13
C ALA A 389 8.64 -6.38 -10.75
N LYS A 390 8.80 -5.13 -10.30
CA LYS A 390 10.08 -4.46 -10.03
C LYS A 390 10.99 -4.39 -11.25
N LEU A 391 10.41 -4.10 -12.43
CA LEU A 391 11.12 -4.07 -13.72
C LEU A 391 10.63 -2.97 -14.65
N TRP A 392 11.49 -2.61 -15.60
CA TRP A 392 11.16 -1.70 -16.69
C TRP A 392 10.42 -2.43 -17.81
N TYR A 393 9.52 -1.75 -18.51
CA TYR A 393 8.77 -2.29 -19.65
C TYR A 393 8.47 -1.23 -20.70
N ALA A 394 8.47 -1.63 -21.97
CA ALA A 394 7.91 -0.88 -23.09
C ALA A 394 6.38 -1.02 -23.09
N PRO A 395 5.60 0.07 -22.95
CA PRO A 395 4.15 0.03 -23.10
C PRO A 395 3.75 -0.29 -24.55
N GLU A 396 2.53 -0.79 -24.75
CA GLU A 396 1.97 -1.00 -26.10
C GLU A 396 2.02 0.30 -26.91
N GLY A 397 2.49 0.22 -28.16
CA GLY A 397 2.73 1.38 -29.03
C GLY A 397 4.12 2.02 -28.89
N ALA A 398 4.94 1.64 -27.91
CA ALA A 398 6.27 2.21 -27.73
C ALA A 398 7.23 1.85 -28.86
N ASP A 399 8.13 2.76 -29.21
CA ASP A 399 9.10 2.55 -30.29
C ASP A 399 10.16 1.52 -29.89
N MET A 400 10.12 0.34 -30.52
CA MET A 400 11.06 -0.74 -30.22
C MET A 400 12.44 -0.53 -30.87
N THR A 401 12.59 0.44 -31.78
CA THR A 401 13.91 0.77 -32.35
C THR A 401 14.83 1.42 -31.33
N THR A 402 14.27 2.16 -30.36
CA THR A 402 15.02 2.79 -29.25
C THR A 402 15.09 1.89 -28.02
N LEU A 403 14.05 1.10 -27.74
CA LEU A 403 13.98 0.24 -26.56
C LEU A 403 14.60 -1.16 -26.76
N GLY A 404 14.87 -1.57 -27.99
CA GLY A 404 15.38 -2.90 -28.33
C GLY A 404 16.75 -3.25 -27.73
N THR A 405 17.57 -2.25 -27.37
CA THR A 405 18.89 -2.45 -26.74
C THR A 405 18.81 -3.08 -25.34
N TRP A 406 17.67 -2.96 -24.66
CA TRP A 406 17.43 -3.57 -23.34
C TRP A 406 16.62 -4.87 -23.42
N LEU A 407 16.52 -5.47 -24.61
CA LEU A 407 16.01 -6.83 -24.74
C LEU A 407 17.05 -7.84 -24.20
N PRO A 408 16.63 -8.82 -23.40
CA PRO A 408 17.56 -9.78 -22.78
C PRO A 408 18.30 -10.59 -23.87
N SER A 409 19.63 -10.46 -23.91
CA SER A 409 20.50 -11.21 -24.82
C SER A 409 20.68 -12.66 -24.36
N LYS A 410 20.56 -13.62 -25.28
CA LYS A 410 20.76 -15.06 -25.05
C LYS A 410 22.21 -15.47 -25.31
N GLU A 411 23.18 -15.19 -24.44
CA GLU A 411 24.50 -15.87 -24.49
C GLU A 411 25.14 -16.10 -23.09
N PRO A 412 26.04 -17.11 -22.93
CA PRO A 412 26.19 -17.88 -21.69
C PRO A 412 27.40 -17.52 -20.80
N SER A 413 27.31 -18.01 -19.55
CA SER A 413 28.05 -17.65 -18.33
C SER A 413 29.48 -18.25 -18.18
N PRO A 414 30.33 -17.72 -17.26
CA PRO A 414 31.61 -18.30 -16.87
C PRO A 414 31.52 -19.42 -15.79
N THR A 415 32.65 -20.11 -15.59
CA THR A 415 32.86 -21.51 -15.14
C THR A 415 32.45 -21.90 -13.70
N GLN A 416 31.88 -23.10 -13.56
CA GLN A 416 31.28 -23.73 -12.37
C GLN A 416 32.28 -24.49 -11.45
N THR A 417 31.95 -24.64 -10.16
CA THR A 417 32.69 -25.47 -9.18
C THR A 417 31.92 -26.68 -8.61
N MET A 418 30.59 -26.82 -8.77
CA MET A 418 29.81 -28.05 -8.53
C MET A 418 28.40 -27.95 -9.17
N ASP A 419 27.77 -29.06 -9.60
CA ASP A 419 26.40 -29.06 -10.17
C ASP A 419 25.35 -28.78 -9.06
N PRO A 420 24.53 -27.71 -9.18
CA PRO A 420 23.50 -27.37 -8.19
C PRO A 420 22.51 -28.47 -7.86
N LYS A 421 22.21 -29.38 -8.80
CA LYS A 421 21.33 -30.53 -8.51
C LYS A 421 21.95 -31.49 -7.52
N GLU A 422 23.26 -31.67 -7.60
CA GLU A 422 24.00 -32.59 -6.74
C GLU A 422 24.19 -32.00 -5.34
N GLU A 423 24.44 -30.70 -5.26
CA GLU A 423 24.47 -29.96 -3.98
C GLU A 423 23.09 -29.98 -3.29
N PHE A 424 22.00 -29.78 -4.03
CA PHE A 424 20.65 -29.88 -3.46
C PHE A 424 20.32 -31.31 -3.01
N ALA A 425 20.76 -32.33 -3.76
CA ALA A 425 20.60 -33.73 -3.38
C ALA A 425 21.28 -34.04 -2.05
N GLN A 426 22.46 -33.47 -1.80
CA GLN A 426 23.17 -33.63 -0.51
C GLN A 426 22.38 -32.99 0.64
N ALA A 427 21.84 -31.79 0.45
CA ALA A 427 21.01 -31.12 1.46
C ALA A 427 19.73 -31.90 1.80
N LEU A 428 19.06 -32.45 0.78
CA LEU A 428 17.86 -33.28 0.95
C LEU A 428 18.17 -34.56 1.73
N ARG A 429 19.27 -35.25 1.41
CA ARG A 429 19.69 -36.46 2.14
C ARG A 429 20.10 -36.15 3.58
N ALA A 430 20.78 -35.03 3.81
CA ALA A 430 21.14 -34.57 5.15
C ALA A 430 19.90 -34.30 6.02
N ALA A 431 18.80 -33.84 5.42
CA ALA A 431 17.50 -33.64 6.07
C ALA A 431 16.66 -34.94 6.22
N GLY A 432 17.23 -36.08 5.82
CA GLY A 432 16.59 -37.40 5.93
C GLY A 432 15.59 -37.73 4.82
N LEU A 433 15.55 -36.97 3.72
CA LEU A 433 14.72 -37.29 2.55
C LEU A 433 15.46 -38.30 1.65
N GLU A 434 14.79 -39.38 1.27
CA GLU A 434 15.36 -40.46 0.47
C GLU A 434 14.95 -40.29 -1.00
N LEU A 435 15.93 -39.97 -1.84
CA LEU A 435 15.75 -39.68 -3.27
C LEU A 435 16.10 -40.90 -4.13
N GLN A 436 15.22 -41.24 -5.08
CA GLN A 436 15.55 -42.15 -6.16
C GLN A 436 16.20 -41.36 -7.31
N GLY A 437 17.54 -41.23 -7.25
CA GLY A 437 18.31 -40.47 -8.24
C GLY A 437 18.50 -38.99 -7.89
N ALA A 438 18.69 -38.15 -8.92
CA ALA A 438 18.85 -36.71 -8.76
C ALA A 438 17.51 -36.00 -8.50
N PRO A 439 17.47 -34.92 -7.69
CA PRO A 439 16.24 -34.20 -7.40
C PRO A 439 15.69 -33.51 -8.65
N VAL A 440 14.36 -33.55 -8.80
CA VAL A 440 13.65 -32.85 -9.88
C VAL A 440 13.43 -31.40 -9.46
N MET A 441 14.04 -30.47 -10.18
CA MET A 441 14.00 -29.04 -9.87
C MET A 441 13.18 -28.26 -10.91
N ASP A 442 11.91 -28.65 -11.07
CA ASP A 442 10.97 -28.11 -12.07
C ASP A 442 10.00 -27.05 -11.49
N GLY A 443 10.25 -26.60 -10.27
CA GLY A 443 9.36 -25.67 -9.56
C GLY A 443 8.03 -26.29 -9.13
N LYS A 444 7.87 -27.61 -9.15
CA LYS A 444 6.70 -28.31 -8.58
C LYS A 444 7.07 -29.00 -7.27
N ILE A 445 6.05 -29.28 -6.47
CA ILE A 445 6.22 -30.01 -5.21
C ILE A 445 6.35 -31.49 -5.52
N HIS A 446 7.46 -32.09 -5.11
CA HIS A 446 7.73 -33.52 -5.22
C HIS A 446 7.66 -34.16 -3.83
N ARG A 447 6.93 -35.27 -3.74
CA ARG A 447 6.79 -36.06 -2.51
C ARG A 447 7.78 -37.23 -2.54
N VAL A 448 8.50 -37.43 -1.45
CA VAL A 448 9.52 -38.49 -1.33
C VAL A 448 9.44 -39.21 0.00
N PRO A 449 9.92 -40.46 0.06
CA PRO A 449 10.12 -41.15 1.32
C PRO A 449 11.16 -40.45 2.21
N ILE A 450 11.13 -40.79 3.48
CA ILE A 450 12.17 -40.43 4.44
C ILE A 450 12.94 -41.68 4.86
N ALA A 451 14.21 -41.51 5.25
CA ALA A 451 15.08 -42.61 5.63
C ALA A 451 14.44 -43.51 6.70
N GLY A 452 14.38 -44.81 6.43
CA GLY A 452 13.76 -45.81 7.33
C GLY A 452 12.25 -46.00 7.15
N ARG A 453 11.60 -45.26 6.23
CA ARG A 453 10.17 -45.44 5.87
C ARG A 453 9.96 -45.41 4.35
N PRO A 454 10.42 -46.42 3.60
CA PRO A 454 10.40 -46.41 2.14
C PRO A 454 8.99 -46.42 1.51
N ASN A 455 7.97 -46.83 2.28
CA ASN A 455 6.58 -46.98 1.80
C ASN A 455 5.69 -45.74 2.06
N ALA A 456 6.19 -44.71 2.75
CA ALA A 456 5.42 -43.53 3.11
C ALA A 456 6.08 -42.27 2.55
N LEU A 457 5.33 -41.46 1.79
CA LEU A 457 5.83 -40.23 1.17
C LEU A 457 5.85 -39.06 2.17
N ASP A 458 6.54 -39.24 3.29
CA ASP A 458 6.56 -38.32 4.45
C ASP A 458 7.57 -37.16 4.33
N GLY A 459 8.15 -36.96 3.15
CA GLY A 459 8.97 -35.81 2.79
C GLY A 459 8.39 -35.04 1.60
N ALA A 460 8.65 -33.73 1.54
CA ALA A 460 8.38 -32.92 0.36
C ALA A 460 9.55 -32.00 0.06
N TYR A 461 9.79 -31.74 -1.22
CA TYR A 461 10.69 -30.68 -1.65
C TYR A 461 10.17 -29.99 -2.90
N GLN A 462 10.67 -28.80 -3.16
CA GLN A 462 10.45 -28.06 -4.40
C GLN A 462 11.76 -27.37 -4.76
N GLY A 463 12.35 -27.75 -5.90
CA GLY A 463 13.58 -27.17 -6.42
C GLY A 463 13.31 -26.26 -7.60
N PHE A 464 14.11 -25.20 -7.72
CA PHE A 464 14.08 -24.17 -8.74
C PHE A 464 15.46 -24.10 -9.39
N LEU A 465 15.54 -24.29 -10.70
CA LEU A 465 16.74 -24.00 -11.50
C LEU A 465 16.64 -22.67 -12.24
N ASP A 466 15.47 -22.04 -12.23
CA ASP A 466 15.31 -20.66 -12.67
C ASP A 466 15.94 -19.73 -11.64
N GLY A 467 16.87 -18.90 -12.06
CA GLY A 467 17.49 -17.96 -11.15
C GLY A 467 18.82 -18.43 -10.62
N HIS A 468 18.99 -18.14 -9.34
CA HIS A 468 20.01 -18.74 -8.52
C HIS A 468 19.40 -20.05 -8.03
N PRO A 469 19.96 -21.22 -8.40
CA PRO A 469 19.36 -22.50 -8.04
C PRO A 469 19.06 -22.56 -6.55
N ALA A 470 17.81 -22.82 -6.23
CA ALA A 470 17.28 -22.71 -4.88
C ALA A 470 16.16 -23.73 -4.68
N GLY A 471 15.76 -23.93 -3.44
CA GLY A 471 14.66 -24.84 -3.15
C GLY A 471 14.23 -24.74 -1.71
N TRP A 472 13.21 -25.51 -1.37
CA TRP A 472 12.88 -25.80 0.02
C TRP A 472 12.55 -27.28 0.16
N TYR A 473 12.68 -27.77 1.39
CA TYR A 473 12.29 -29.12 1.75
C TYR A 473 11.68 -29.17 3.14
N GLN A 474 10.87 -30.19 3.37
CA GLN A 474 10.17 -30.44 4.61
C GLN A 474 10.13 -31.93 4.92
N ASN A 475 10.44 -32.26 6.16
CA ASN A 475 10.25 -33.59 6.73
C ASN A 475 9.01 -33.56 7.64
N TYR A 476 7.95 -34.28 7.28
CA TYR A 476 6.68 -34.22 8.02
C TYR A 476 6.69 -35.01 9.34
N VAL A 477 7.69 -35.88 9.56
CA VAL A 477 7.84 -36.64 10.81
C VAL A 477 8.60 -35.83 11.86
N THR A 478 9.63 -35.09 11.46
CA THR A 478 10.37 -34.21 12.37
C THR A 478 9.76 -32.81 12.48
N GLY A 479 8.90 -32.42 11.52
CA GLY A 479 8.32 -31.09 11.42
C GLY A 479 9.28 -30.02 10.86
N GLU A 480 10.51 -30.40 10.51
CA GLU A 480 11.53 -29.47 10.02
C GLU A 480 11.20 -29.01 8.59
N LYS A 481 11.25 -27.69 8.36
CA LYS A 481 11.10 -27.06 7.05
C LYS A 481 12.22 -26.04 6.83
N THR A 482 13.01 -26.22 5.78
CA THR A 482 14.21 -25.43 5.52
C THR A 482 14.28 -25.00 4.05
N THR A 483 14.93 -23.86 3.80
CA THR A 483 15.21 -23.34 2.45
C THR A 483 16.67 -23.54 2.08
N TRP A 484 16.95 -23.96 0.86
CA TRP A 484 18.28 -24.19 0.30
C TRP A 484 18.59 -23.25 -0.87
N LYS A 485 19.87 -22.91 -1.04
CA LYS A 485 20.41 -22.08 -2.14
C LYS A 485 21.79 -22.63 -2.53
N ALA A 486 22.07 -22.70 -3.83
CA ALA A 486 23.32 -23.22 -4.36
C ALA A 486 24.52 -22.33 -4.03
N HIS A 487 25.63 -22.92 -3.60
CA HIS A 487 26.84 -22.18 -3.27
C HIS A 487 27.63 -21.84 -4.55
N GLY A 488 28.27 -20.65 -4.59
CA GLY A 488 29.12 -20.22 -5.71
C GLY A 488 28.39 -19.67 -6.94
N HIS A 489 27.05 -19.71 -6.99
CA HIS A 489 26.26 -19.23 -8.11
C HIS A 489 26.03 -17.70 -8.04
N THR A 490 27.04 -16.91 -8.40
CA THR A 490 26.91 -15.45 -8.45
C THR A 490 26.30 -15.03 -9.80
N LEU A 491 24.98 -14.84 -9.84
CA LEU A 491 24.31 -14.28 -11.02
C LEU A 491 24.79 -12.85 -11.28
N THR A 492 25.00 -12.48 -12.55
CA THR A 492 25.19 -11.08 -12.93
C THR A 492 23.91 -10.28 -12.66
N GLU A 493 24.01 -8.96 -12.51
CA GLU A 493 22.82 -8.11 -12.26
C GLU A 493 21.81 -8.19 -13.41
N ASP A 494 22.27 -8.40 -14.65
CA ASP A 494 21.41 -8.58 -15.83
C ASP A 494 20.64 -9.91 -15.78
N GLN A 495 21.29 -10.99 -15.30
CA GLN A 495 20.63 -12.27 -15.10
C GLN A 495 19.62 -12.23 -13.94
N LYS A 496 19.93 -11.51 -12.85
CA LYS A 496 18.98 -11.31 -11.74
C LYS A 496 17.77 -10.49 -12.16
N ALA A 497 17.95 -9.51 -13.04
CA ALA A 497 16.86 -8.70 -13.59
C ALA A 497 15.97 -9.56 -14.52
N ALA A 498 16.56 -10.32 -15.44
CA ALA A 498 15.82 -11.21 -16.34
C ALA A 498 15.02 -12.30 -15.58
N LEU A 499 15.54 -12.81 -14.48
CA LEU A 499 14.88 -13.85 -13.69
C LEU A 499 13.79 -13.31 -12.77
N LYS A 500 13.98 -12.10 -12.22
CA LYS A 500 12.89 -11.37 -11.56
C LYS A 500 11.75 -11.06 -12.55
N LEU A 501 12.10 -10.86 -13.81
CA LEU A 501 11.14 -10.55 -14.86
C LEU A 501 10.26 -11.72 -15.18
N GLU A 502 10.89 -12.83 -15.49
CA GLU A 502 10.18 -14.07 -15.75
C GLU A 502 9.30 -14.47 -14.55
N ALA A 503 9.79 -14.29 -13.31
CA ALA A 503 9.01 -14.57 -12.10
C ALA A 503 7.81 -13.64 -11.91
N ALA A 504 7.96 -12.35 -12.22
CA ALA A 504 6.90 -11.36 -12.12
C ALA A 504 5.83 -11.52 -13.21
N GLU A 505 6.24 -11.76 -14.46
CA GLU A 505 5.35 -12.08 -15.59
C GLU A 505 4.57 -13.36 -15.30
N ARG A 506 5.24 -14.42 -14.84
CA ARG A 506 4.58 -15.66 -14.40
C ARG A 506 3.61 -15.39 -13.24
N GLY A 507 3.95 -14.50 -12.30
CA GLY A 507 3.08 -14.08 -11.21
C GLY A 507 1.82 -13.36 -11.68
N GLN A 508 1.97 -12.38 -12.57
CA GLN A 508 0.85 -11.62 -13.16
C GLN A 508 -0.03 -12.51 -14.05
N ARG A 509 0.60 -13.41 -14.83
CA ARG A 509 -0.10 -14.39 -15.67
C ARG A 509 -0.94 -15.33 -14.81
N ARG A 510 -0.37 -15.92 -13.75
CA ARG A 510 -1.12 -16.78 -12.80
C ARG A 510 -2.29 -16.05 -12.15
N GLU A 511 -2.12 -14.78 -11.77
CA GLU A 511 -3.20 -14.00 -11.17
C GLU A 511 -4.33 -13.72 -12.16
N ARG A 512 -3.99 -13.34 -13.40
CA ARG A 512 -4.96 -13.10 -14.47
C ARG A 512 -5.69 -14.36 -14.87
N GLU A 513 -4.95 -15.46 -15.03
CA GLU A 513 -5.52 -16.79 -15.29
C GLU A 513 -6.45 -17.21 -14.15
N ARG A 514 -6.10 -16.93 -12.89
CA ARG A 514 -6.96 -17.19 -11.73
C ARG A 514 -8.25 -16.36 -11.75
N LEU A 515 -8.17 -15.06 -12.04
CA LEU A 515 -9.36 -14.20 -12.10
C LEU A 515 -10.28 -14.58 -13.27
N HIS A 516 -9.70 -14.81 -14.47
CA HIS A 516 -10.46 -15.29 -15.62
C HIS A 516 -11.12 -16.65 -15.34
N GLU A 517 -10.42 -17.56 -14.68
CA GLU A 517 -10.99 -18.85 -14.29
C GLU A 517 -12.11 -18.68 -13.26
N GLN A 518 -11.95 -17.79 -12.28
CA GLN A 518 -13.01 -17.47 -11.31
C GLN A 518 -14.25 -16.88 -11.97
N ASP A 519 -14.09 -15.95 -12.91
CA ASP A 519 -15.21 -15.36 -13.66
C ASP A 519 -15.90 -16.39 -14.57
N ARG A 520 -15.11 -17.26 -15.21
CA ARG A 520 -15.64 -18.38 -16.01
C ARG A 520 -16.47 -19.34 -15.15
N VAL A 521 -15.96 -19.74 -13.99
CA VAL A 521 -16.67 -20.61 -13.05
C VAL A 521 -17.89 -19.91 -12.48
N ALA A 522 -17.82 -18.62 -12.15
CA ALA A 522 -18.97 -17.83 -11.68
C ALA A 522 -20.11 -17.83 -12.70
N HIS A 523 -19.80 -17.61 -13.98
CA HIS A 523 -20.81 -17.65 -15.05
C HIS A 523 -21.46 -19.04 -15.17
N GLN A 524 -20.64 -20.11 -15.17
CA GLN A 524 -21.13 -21.48 -15.21
C GLN A 524 -22.02 -21.83 -14.00
N CYS A 525 -21.58 -21.45 -12.80
CA CYS A 525 -22.34 -21.64 -11.59
C CYS A 525 -23.67 -20.89 -11.63
N SER A 526 -23.68 -19.64 -12.12
CA SER A 526 -24.89 -18.82 -12.21
C SER A 526 -25.93 -19.44 -13.14
N GLN A 527 -25.51 -19.86 -14.34
CA GLN A 527 -26.38 -20.56 -15.29
C GLN A 527 -26.92 -21.87 -14.71
N ALA A 528 -26.02 -22.73 -14.22
CA ALA A 528 -26.39 -24.01 -13.67
C ALA A 528 -27.29 -23.89 -12.44
N PHE A 529 -27.09 -22.87 -11.59
CA PHE A 529 -27.91 -22.63 -10.40
C PHE A 529 -29.27 -22.03 -10.76
N ALA A 530 -29.38 -21.20 -11.79
CA ALA A 530 -30.64 -20.60 -12.23
C ALA A 530 -31.68 -21.68 -12.62
N GLU A 531 -31.24 -22.74 -13.30
CA GLU A 531 -32.08 -23.85 -13.77
C GLU A 531 -32.55 -24.80 -12.66
N ARG A 532 -32.01 -24.70 -11.45
CA ARG A 532 -32.36 -25.58 -10.33
C ARG A 532 -33.61 -25.11 -9.60
N THR A 533 -34.30 -26.08 -8.99
CA THR A 533 -35.47 -25.84 -8.14
C THR A 533 -35.04 -25.48 -6.72
N LEU A 534 -35.88 -24.74 -6.01
CA LEU A 534 -35.69 -24.51 -4.58
C LEU A 534 -35.67 -25.86 -3.85
N ALA A 535 -34.79 -25.98 -2.85
CA ALA A 535 -34.67 -27.21 -2.11
C ALA A 535 -35.95 -27.51 -1.32
N SER A 536 -36.36 -28.77 -1.29
CA SER A 536 -37.47 -29.23 -0.47
C SER A 536 -37.12 -29.16 1.02
N ALA A 537 -38.08 -28.76 1.85
CA ALA A 537 -37.93 -28.82 3.31
C ALA A 537 -37.77 -30.27 3.83
N ASP A 538 -38.21 -31.25 3.05
CA ASP A 538 -38.10 -32.68 3.37
C ASP A 538 -36.73 -33.27 3.03
N HIS A 539 -35.78 -32.45 2.55
CA HIS A 539 -34.45 -32.93 2.21
C HIS A 539 -33.76 -33.55 3.45
N PRO A 540 -33.17 -34.76 3.36
CA PRO A 540 -32.64 -35.49 4.53
C PRO A 540 -31.63 -34.70 5.37
N TYR A 541 -30.75 -33.94 4.73
CA TYR A 541 -29.80 -33.06 5.43
C TYR A 541 -30.50 -31.97 6.26
N LEU A 542 -31.54 -31.33 5.69
CA LEU A 542 -32.28 -30.24 6.34
C LEU A 542 -33.11 -30.77 7.50
N LEU A 543 -33.78 -31.91 7.33
CA LEU A 543 -34.49 -32.61 8.41
C LEU A 543 -33.54 -33.00 9.54
N LYS A 544 -32.39 -33.61 9.21
CA LYS A 544 -31.37 -33.99 10.20
C LYS A 544 -30.84 -32.77 10.96
N LYS A 545 -30.72 -31.63 10.28
CA LYS A 545 -30.21 -30.38 10.86
C LYS A 545 -31.32 -29.50 11.46
N GLY A 546 -32.59 -29.87 11.30
CA GLY A 546 -33.75 -29.12 11.79
C GLY A 546 -33.90 -27.72 11.19
N VAL A 547 -33.41 -27.47 9.96
CA VAL A 547 -33.37 -26.11 9.37
C VAL A 547 -34.12 -26.02 8.05
N LEU A 548 -34.56 -24.80 7.69
CA LEU A 548 -35.29 -24.52 6.45
C LEU A 548 -34.36 -24.34 5.23
N PRO A 549 -34.87 -24.54 4.00
CA PRO A 549 -34.15 -24.29 2.74
C PRO A 549 -34.14 -22.79 2.35
N LEU A 550 -33.50 -21.95 3.15
CA LEU A 550 -33.45 -20.51 2.99
C LEU A 550 -32.45 -20.07 1.90
N GLY A 551 -32.97 -19.80 0.71
CA GLY A 551 -32.18 -19.29 -0.43
C GLY A 551 -31.28 -20.33 -1.09
N ILE A 552 -31.53 -21.62 -0.83
CA ILE A 552 -30.76 -22.73 -1.38
C ILE A 552 -31.61 -23.55 -2.35
N LYS A 553 -30.92 -24.23 -3.26
CA LYS A 553 -31.55 -25.04 -4.31
C LYS A 553 -31.14 -26.49 -4.20
N GLU A 554 -31.87 -27.37 -4.87
CA GLU A 554 -31.51 -28.79 -4.96
C GLU A 554 -31.18 -29.18 -6.40
N SER A 555 -30.30 -30.16 -6.56
CA SER A 555 -30.00 -30.77 -7.85
C SER A 555 -30.16 -32.27 -7.76
N ARG A 556 -30.79 -32.84 -8.78
CA ARG A 556 -30.82 -34.29 -8.99
C ARG A 556 -29.59 -34.69 -9.78
N THR A 557 -28.83 -35.65 -9.27
CA THR A 557 -27.81 -36.34 -10.07
C THR A 557 -28.44 -37.59 -10.67
N ASP A 558 -28.31 -37.76 -11.99
CA ASP A 558 -28.64 -39.03 -12.61
C ASP A 558 -27.66 -40.09 -12.08
N GLU A 559 -28.21 -41.22 -11.64
CA GLU A 559 -27.52 -42.40 -11.08
C GLU A 559 -27.18 -42.36 -9.57
N ARG A 560 -28.10 -42.91 -8.77
CA ARG A 560 -27.88 -43.56 -7.45
C ARG A 560 -27.37 -42.73 -6.26
N ALA A 561 -27.18 -41.41 -6.37
CA ALA A 561 -26.58 -40.59 -5.30
C ALA A 561 -27.44 -39.43 -4.75
N GLY A 562 -28.75 -39.62 -4.58
CA GLY A 562 -29.60 -38.69 -3.81
C GLY A 562 -29.70 -37.26 -4.38
N GLU A 563 -30.45 -36.41 -3.67
CA GLU A 563 -30.57 -34.98 -4.00
C GLU A 563 -29.40 -34.22 -3.36
N LEU A 564 -28.72 -33.37 -4.12
CA LEU A 564 -27.66 -32.48 -3.63
C LEU A 564 -28.27 -31.14 -3.23
N LEU A 565 -27.85 -30.56 -2.11
CA LEU A 565 -28.17 -29.16 -1.82
C LEU A 565 -27.08 -28.25 -2.37
N LEU A 566 -27.51 -27.16 -2.98
CA LEU A 566 -26.67 -26.14 -3.56
C LEU A 566 -26.87 -24.84 -2.78
N VAL A 567 -25.81 -24.40 -2.11
CA VAL A 567 -25.76 -23.14 -1.36
C VAL A 567 -24.97 -22.13 -2.18
N PRO A 568 -25.58 -21.03 -2.68
CA PRO A 568 -24.88 -20.07 -3.52
C PRO A 568 -23.90 -19.22 -2.70
N LEU A 569 -22.74 -18.92 -3.29
CA LEU A 569 -21.75 -17.98 -2.76
C LEU A 569 -21.81 -16.71 -3.59
N CYS A 570 -22.30 -15.62 -2.99
CA CYS A 570 -22.38 -14.33 -3.66
C CYS A 570 -21.32 -13.36 -3.12
N ASN A 571 -20.89 -12.43 -3.95
CA ASN A 571 -20.18 -11.25 -3.48
C ASN A 571 -21.15 -10.25 -2.82
N THR A 572 -20.62 -9.14 -2.31
CA THR A 572 -21.42 -8.09 -1.68
C THR A 572 -22.45 -7.48 -2.62
N ASP A 573 -22.21 -7.47 -3.93
CA ASP A 573 -23.13 -6.97 -4.95
C ASP A 573 -24.26 -7.95 -5.30
N GLY A 574 -24.23 -9.15 -4.72
CA GLY A 574 -25.24 -10.19 -4.95
C GLY A 574 -24.96 -11.05 -6.18
N GLU A 575 -23.81 -10.89 -6.82
CA GLU A 575 -23.41 -11.72 -7.95
C GLU A 575 -22.96 -13.10 -7.44
N LEU A 576 -23.49 -14.16 -8.03
CA LEU A 576 -23.09 -15.53 -7.71
C LEU A 576 -21.69 -15.80 -8.26
N ARG A 577 -20.74 -16.11 -7.38
CA ARG A 577 -19.32 -16.34 -7.70
C ARG A 577 -18.89 -17.81 -7.56
N ASN A 578 -19.60 -18.59 -6.75
CA ASN A 578 -19.37 -20.02 -6.55
C ASN A 578 -20.63 -20.69 -5.97
N VAL A 579 -20.64 -22.02 -5.83
CA VAL A 579 -21.68 -22.81 -5.16
C VAL A 579 -21.00 -23.82 -4.23
N GLN A 580 -21.53 -23.96 -3.01
CA GLN A 580 -21.22 -25.08 -2.13
C GLN A 580 -22.27 -26.18 -2.32
N GLU A 581 -21.81 -27.37 -2.66
CA GLU A 581 -22.61 -28.59 -2.69
C GLU A 581 -22.56 -29.27 -1.33
N ILE A 582 -23.72 -29.66 -0.82
CA ILE A 582 -23.85 -30.51 0.36
C ILE A 582 -24.43 -31.84 -0.12
N HIS A 583 -23.62 -32.89 0.01
CA HIS A 583 -23.99 -34.24 -0.38
C HIS A 583 -24.84 -34.92 0.71
N PRO A 584 -25.60 -35.98 0.36
CA PRO A 584 -26.40 -36.74 1.33
C PRO A 584 -25.60 -37.31 2.51
N ASP A 585 -24.32 -37.63 2.31
CA ASP A 585 -23.40 -38.09 3.36
C ASP A 585 -22.95 -36.97 4.31
N GLY A 586 -23.33 -35.71 4.03
CA GLY A 586 -22.97 -34.52 4.78
C GLY A 586 -21.64 -33.91 4.36
N SER A 587 -20.92 -34.50 3.40
CA SER A 587 -19.71 -33.91 2.84
C SER A 587 -20.06 -32.64 2.07
N LYS A 588 -19.20 -31.62 2.19
CA LYS A 588 -19.39 -30.31 1.57
C LYS A 588 -18.27 -30.03 0.60
N ARG A 589 -18.58 -29.59 -0.61
CA ARG A 589 -17.60 -29.30 -1.66
C ARG A 589 -17.93 -27.97 -2.32
N PHE A 590 -16.92 -27.25 -2.76
CA PHE A 590 -17.11 -26.03 -3.57
C PHE A 590 -16.82 -26.36 -5.03
N GLN A 591 -17.38 -25.59 -5.96
CA GLN A 591 -16.98 -25.70 -7.36
C GLN A 591 -15.49 -25.33 -7.50
N PRO A 592 -14.65 -26.24 -8.03
CA PRO A 592 -13.23 -25.98 -8.22
C PRO A 592 -13.00 -24.75 -9.10
N GLY A 593 -12.00 -23.94 -8.76
CA GLY A 593 -11.67 -22.72 -9.51
C GLY A 593 -12.55 -21.50 -9.18
N GLY A 594 -13.72 -21.69 -8.55
CA GLY A 594 -14.62 -20.59 -8.19
C GLY A 594 -14.11 -19.73 -7.02
N GLN A 595 -14.54 -18.47 -6.97
CA GLN A 595 -14.13 -17.54 -5.93
C GLN A 595 -14.84 -17.84 -4.59
N LYS A 596 -14.06 -18.09 -3.54
CA LYS A 596 -14.58 -18.29 -2.17
C LYS A 596 -14.33 -17.08 -1.27
N LYS A 597 -13.11 -16.53 -1.31
CA LYS A 597 -12.67 -15.47 -0.40
C LYS A 597 -13.56 -14.22 -0.57
N GLY A 598 -14.14 -13.77 0.54
CA GLY A 598 -15.04 -12.60 0.59
C GLY A 598 -16.46 -12.87 0.08
N CYS A 599 -16.75 -14.07 -0.42
CA CYS A 599 -18.11 -14.46 -0.85
C CYS A 599 -18.85 -15.16 0.30
N PHE A 600 -20.17 -15.00 0.36
CA PHE A 600 -21.03 -15.50 1.42
C PHE A 600 -22.42 -15.90 0.88
N HIS A 601 -23.14 -16.74 1.62
CA HIS A 601 -24.58 -16.95 1.37
C HIS A 601 -25.37 -16.01 2.27
N LEU A 602 -26.32 -15.28 1.70
CA LEU A 602 -27.16 -14.36 2.44
C LEU A 602 -28.53 -14.98 2.70
N ILE A 603 -28.90 -15.07 3.97
CA ILE A 603 -30.22 -15.45 4.46
C ILE A 603 -30.92 -14.16 4.90
N ASP A 604 -31.73 -13.60 3.99
CA ASP A 604 -32.56 -12.41 4.26
C ASP A 604 -33.83 -12.43 3.39
N PRO A 605 -34.77 -13.37 3.62
CA PRO A 605 -35.97 -13.51 2.80
C PRO A 605 -36.88 -12.27 2.83
N GLU A 606 -36.83 -11.50 3.91
CA GLU A 606 -37.62 -10.29 4.11
C GLU A 606 -36.92 -9.01 3.65
N ARG A 607 -35.69 -9.11 3.11
CA ARG A 607 -34.87 -7.98 2.63
C ARG A 607 -34.68 -6.88 3.69
N LYS A 608 -34.42 -7.30 4.94
CA LYS A 608 -34.24 -6.47 6.13
C LYS A 608 -32.81 -5.99 6.34
N LEU A 609 -31.91 -6.14 5.36
CA LEU A 609 -30.52 -5.68 5.45
C LEU A 609 -30.33 -4.19 5.81
N ASP A 610 -31.35 -3.35 5.62
CA ASP A 610 -31.41 -1.95 6.04
C ASP A 610 -31.79 -1.76 7.53
N GLN A 611 -32.28 -2.82 8.20
CA GLN A 611 -32.74 -2.81 9.59
C GLN A 611 -31.66 -3.28 10.56
N GLY A 612 -30.63 -2.45 10.72
CA GLY A 612 -29.88 -2.33 11.99
C GLY A 612 -28.84 -3.39 12.35
N GLU A 613 -29.09 -4.70 12.24
CA GLU A 613 -28.13 -5.75 12.66
C GLU A 613 -28.01 -6.92 11.68
N ILE A 614 -26.77 -7.21 11.26
CA ILE A 614 -26.39 -8.34 10.40
C ILE A 614 -25.64 -9.36 11.24
N LEU A 615 -26.09 -10.61 11.20
CA LEU A 615 -25.41 -11.72 11.88
C LEU A 615 -24.48 -12.45 10.91
N LEU A 616 -23.33 -12.92 11.37
CA LEU A 616 -22.36 -13.66 10.56
C LEU A 616 -22.09 -15.03 11.17
N THR A 617 -22.14 -16.10 10.37
CA THR A 617 -21.89 -17.49 10.82
C THR A 617 -20.92 -18.22 9.90
N GLU A 618 -20.32 -19.32 10.38
CA GLU A 618 -19.50 -20.19 9.52
C GLU A 618 -20.37 -21.10 8.64
N GLY A 619 -21.20 -21.96 9.21
CA GLY A 619 -21.97 -22.95 8.46
C GLY A 619 -23.38 -22.51 8.06
N TYR A 620 -23.91 -23.09 6.97
CA TYR A 620 -25.30 -22.86 6.54
C TYR A 620 -26.32 -23.25 7.61
N ALA A 621 -26.20 -24.44 8.21
CA ALA A 621 -27.14 -24.89 9.25
C ALA A 621 -27.11 -23.99 10.50
N THR A 622 -25.92 -23.53 10.89
CA THR A 622 -25.72 -22.52 11.95
C THR A 622 -26.45 -21.23 11.58
N GLY A 623 -26.21 -20.71 10.37
CA GLY A 623 -26.85 -19.48 9.89
C GLY A 623 -28.36 -19.57 9.79
N ALA A 624 -28.90 -20.68 9.27
CA ALA A 624 -30.34 -20.91 9.20
C ALA A 624 -30.98 -21.02 10.60
N SER A 625 -30.32 -21.70 11.56
CA SER A 625 -30.80 -21.79 12.94
C SER A 625 -30.84 -20.43 13.62
N VAL A 626 -29.80 -19.61 13.43
CA VAL A 626 -29.71 -18.24 13.95
C VAL A 626 -30.78 -17.34 13.31
N HIS A 627 -31.00 -17.45 12.00
CA HIS A 627 -32.06 -16.71 11.32
C HIS A 627 -33.45 -17.12 11.83
N MET A 628 -33.76 -18.42 11.88
CA MET A 628 -35.04 -18.93 12.38
C MET A 628 -35.32 -18.52 13.83
N ALA A 629 -34.28 -18.33 14.64
CA ALA A 629 -34.42 -17.89 16.02
C ALA A 629 -34.57 -16.37 16.19
N THR A 630 -34.01 -15.56 15.28
CA THR A 630 -33.89 -14.10 15.47
C THR A 630 -34.61 -13.26 14.43
N GLU A 631 -35.00 -13.85 13.29
CA GLU A 631 -35.58 -13.20 12.12
C GLU A 631 -34.71 -12.08 11.52
N LYS A 632 -33.41 -12.06 11.84
CA LYS A 632 -32.43 -11.07 11.36
C LYS A 632 -31.68 -11.55 10.12
N PRO A 633 -31.19 -10.64 9.26
CA PRO A 633 -30.29 -11.00 8.15
C PRO A 633 -29.05 -11.76 8.64
N VAL A 634 -28.75 -12.89 8.00
CA VAL A 634 -27.57 -13.72 8.33
C VAL A 634 -26.71 -13.93 7.09
N ALA A 635 -25.42 -13.60 7.18
CA ALA A 635 -24.42 -13.95 6.18
C ALA A 635 -23.64 -15.20 6.63
N VAL A 636 -23.49 -16.17 5.74
CA VAL A 636 -22.78 -17.43 5.97
C VAL A 636 -21.44 -17.40 5.25
N ALA A 637 -20.34 -17.40 5.99
CA ALA A 637 -18.98 -17.30 5.45
C ALA A 637 -18.35 -18.64 5.02
N PHE A 638 -19.00 -19.77 5.32
CA PHE A 638 -18.61 -21.15 5.01
C PHE A 638 -17.41 -21.73 5.77
N ASP A 639 -16.45 -20.92 6.21
CA ASP A 639 -15.35 -21.36 7.07
C ASP A 639 -14.73 -20.20 7.87
N ALA A 640 -14.07 -20.54 8.99
CA ALA A 640 -13.38 -19.61 9.87
C ALA A 640 -12.37 -18.68 9.16
N GLY A 641 -11.71 -19.15 8.10
CA GLY A 641 -10.74 -18.36 7.33
C GLY A 641 -11.38 -17.28 6.45
N ASN A 642 -12.69 -17.40 6.19
CA ASN A 642 -13.45 -16.47 5.37
C ASN A 642 -14.31 -15.50 6.18
N LEU A 643 -14.43 -15.68 7.50
CA LEU A 643 -15.17 -14.78 8.39
C LEU A 643 -14.68 -13.32 8.30
N GLU A 644 -13.38 -13.09 8.39
CA GLU A 644 -12.79 -11.75 8.33
C GLU A 644 -12.98 -11.08 6.95
N PRO A 645 -12.65 -11.72 5.81
CA PRO A 645 -12.96 -11.17 4.49
C PRO A 645 -14.43 -10.80 4.29
N VAL A 646 -15.36 -11.65 4.73
CA VAL A 646 -16.80 -11.38 4.59
C VAL A 646 -17.24 -10.26 5.53
N ALA A 647 -16.78 -10.25 6.78
CA ALA A 647 -17.10 -9.20 7.75
C ALA A 647 -16.65 -7.82 7.25
N GLN A 648 -15.44 -7.73 6.69
CA GLN A 648 -14.90 -6.49 6.10
C GLN A 648 -15.76 -6.03 4.91
N ALA A 649 -16.09 -6.95 3.99
CA ALA A 649 -16.91 -6.61 2.82
C ALA A 649 -18.33 -6.15 3.22
N LEU A 650 -18.94 -6.78 4.23
CA LEU A 650 -20.24 -6.35 4.77
C LEU A 650 -20.16 -5.01 5.50
N ARG A 651 -19.09 -4.75 6.27
CA ARG A 651 -18.88 -3.46 6.94
C ARG A 651 -18.71 -2.32 5.95
N GLU A 652 -17.98 -2.56 4.86
CA GLU A 652 -17.81 -1.57 3.79
C GLU A 652 -19.14 -1.23 3.12
N LYS A 653 -19.95 -2.25 2.80
CA LYS A 653 -21.27 -2.05 2.17
C LYS A 653 -22.34 -1.50 3.12
N TYR A 654 -22.28 -1.85 4.40
CA TYR A 654 -23.24 -1.43 5.42
C TYR A 654 -22.53 -0.80 6.64
N PRO A 655 -21.98 0.43 6.51
CA PRO A 655 -21.15 1.04 7.56
C PRO A 655 -21.86 1.20 8.90
N ALA A 656 -23.16 1.51 8.87
CA ALA A 656 -23.98 1.73 10.07
C ALA A 656 -24.59 0.46 10.67
N ALA A 657 -24.55 -0.68 9.97
CA ALA A 657 -25.14 -1.90 10.48
C ALA A 657 -24.32 -2.46 11.65
N LYS A 658 -24.99 -2.88 12.72
CA LYS A 658 -24.35 -3.66 13.77
C LYS A 658 -24.01 -5.03 13.18
N ILE A 659 -22.75 -5.45 13.26
CA ILE A 659 -22.34 -6.79 12.79
C ILE A 659 -22.00 -7.64 14.01
N THR A 660 -22.63 -8.80 14.11
CA THR A 660 -22.43 -9.74 15.23
C THR A 660 -22.08 -11.11 14.67
N ILE A 661 -20.90 -11.61 15.02
CA ILE A 661 -20.36 -12.89 14.55
C ILE A 661 -20.74 -13.99 15.55
N CYS A 662 -21.55 -14.94 15.12
CA CYS A 662 -21.89 -16.13 15.88
C CYS A 662 -20.86 -17.23 15.56
N ALA A 663 -19.93 -17.46 16.48
CA ALA A 663 -18.78 -18.32 16.29
C ALA A 663 -19.09 -19.80 16.61
N ASP A 664 -18.42 -20.71 15.91
CA ASP A 664 -18.38 -22.12 16.30
C ASP A 664 -17.40 -22.29 17.48
N ASN A 665 -17.79 -23.03 18.51
CA ASN A 665 -17.03 -23.21 19.74
C ASN A 665 -16.25 -24.54 19.71
N ASP A 666 -15.11 -24.57 19.02
CA ASP A 666 -14.28 -25.77 18.84
C ASP A 666 -13.42 -26.13 20.08
N TYR A 667 -14.02 -26.14 21.28
CA TYR A 667 -13.32 -26.37 22.56
C TYR A 667 -12.64 -27.74 22.72
N ARG A 668 -12.92 -28.71 21.83
CA ARG A 668 -12.28 -30.05 21.83
C ARG A 668 -10.90 -30.07 21.19
N ASN A 669 -10.53 -29.04 20.43
CA ASN A 669 -9.19 -28.95 19.87
C ASN A 669 -8.22 -28.50 20.98
N PRO A 670 -7.28 -29.36 21.42
CA PRO A 670 -6.39 -29.04 22.54
C PRO A 670 -5.38 -27.93 22.21
N ASN A 671 -5.19 -27.61 20.92
CA ASN A 671 -4.16 -26.67 20.48
C ASN A 671 -4.67 -25.23 20.25
N SER A 672 -5.96 -25.05 19.92
CA SER A 672 -6.56 -23.72 19.67
C SER A 672 -8.06 -23.84 19.38
N ASN A 673 -8.85 -22.85 19.81
CA ASN A 673 -10.27 -22.72 19.44
C ASN A 673 -10.38 -21.80 18.22
N VAL A 674 -10.05 -22.38 17.05
CA VAL A 674 -9.88 -21.65 15.79
C VAL A 674 -11.13 -20.86 15.40
N GLY A 675 -12.33 -21.45 15.53
CA GLY A 675 -13.60 -20.76 15.22
C GLY A 675 -13.81 -19.50 16.05
N VAL A 676 -13.64 -19.59 17.37
CA VAL A 676 -13.76 -18.43 18.29
C VAL A 676 -12.66 -17.40 18.06
N GLU A 677 -11.41 -17.83 17.86
CA GLU A 677 -10.28 -16.93 17.62
C GLU A 677 -10.47 -16.14 16.32
N LYS A 678 -10.88 -16.82 15.24
CA LYS A 678 -11.16 -16.18 13.94
C LYS A 678 -12.36 -15.25 14.00
N ALA A 679 -13.42 -15.63 14.71
CA ALA A 679 -14.56 -14.75 14.94
C ALA A 679 -14.16 -13.49 15.71
N LYS A 680 -13.32 -13.61 16.76
CA LYS A 680 -12.78 -12.45 17.49
C LYS A 680 -11.92 -11.54 16.62
N GLN A 681 -11.02 -12.13 15.83
CA GLN A 681 -10.20 -11.39 14.87
C GLN A 681 -11.07 -10.62 13.86
N ALA A 682 -12.05 -11.30 13.27
CA ALA A 682 -12.98 -10.71 12.31
C ALA A 682 -13.78 -9.56 12.95
N ALA A 683 -14.38 -9.77 14.13
CA ALA A 683 -15.15 -8.75 14.83
C ALA A 683 -14.28 -7.54 15.21
N GLN A 684 -13.06 -7.76 15.70
CA GLN A 684 -12.13 -6.68 16.02
C GLN A 684 -11.81 -5.82 14.79
N SER A 685 -11.61 -6.44 13.62
CA SER A 685 -11.27 -5.73 12.39
C SER A 685 -12.35 -4.76 11.89
N ILE A 686 -13.60 -4.92 12.33
CA ILE A 686 -14.76 -4.14 11.86
C ILE A 686 -15.57 -3.48 13.00
N GLY A 687 -15.05 -3.49 14.23
CA GLY A 687 -15.78 -3.00 15.42
C GLY A 687 -17.10 -3.75 15.66
N GLY A 688 -17.16 -5.05 15.34
CA GLY A 688 -18.31 -5.93 15.52
C GLY A 688 -18.34 -6.61 16.89
N ASN A 689 -19.37 -7.43 17.11
CA ASN A 689 -19.51 -8.25 18.33
C ASN A 689 -19.29 -9.74 18.02
N VAL A 690 -18.96 -10.53 19.04
CA VAL A 690 -18.90 -11.99 18.93
C VAL A 690 -19.85 -12.62 19.93
N VAL A 691 -20.58 -13.64 19.51
CA VAL A 691 -21.38 -14.51 20.38
C VAL A 691 -20.90 -15.94 20.18
N VAL A 692 -20.71 -16.65 21.29
CA VAL A 692 -20.28 -18.04 21.31
C VAL A 692 -21.38 -18.85 22.00
N PRO A 693 -21.80 -20.02 21.45
CA PRO A 693 -22.83 -20.83 22.09
C PRO A 693 -22.29 -21.41 23.41
N VAL A 694 -23.15 -21.36 24.44
CA VAL A 694 -22.84 -21.86 25.79
C VAL A 694 -23.57 -23.17 26.04
N PHE A 695 -22.79 -24.20 26.32
CA PHE A 695 -23.24 -25.57 26.62
C PHE A 695 -22.93 -25.95 28.07
N ASN A 696 -23.72 -26.87 28.63
CA ASN A 696 -23.40 -27.47 29.93
C ASN A 696 -22.36 -28.60 29.78
N LYS A 697 -21.89 -29.18 30.89
CA LYS A 697 -20.82 -30.19 30.87
C LYS A 697 -21.24 -31.46 30.11
N GLU A 698 -22.51 -31.85 30.22
CA GLU A 698 -23.08 -33.03 29.59
C GLU A 698 -23.15 -32.87 28.06
N GLU A 699 -23.59 -31.72 27.59
CA GLU A 699 -23.63 -31.35 26.17
C GLU A 699 -22.23 -31.22 25.58
N MET A 700 -21.30 -30.64 26.34
CA MET A 700 -19.91 -30.56 25.92
C MET A 700 -19.27 -31.96 25.78
N ALA A 701 -19.68 -32.91 26.63
CA ALA A 701 -19.22 -34.30 26.62
C ALA A 701 -19.76 -35.10 25.43
N VAL A 702 -20.93 -34.76 24.88
CA VAL A 702 -21.42 -35.36 23.61
C VAL A 702 -20.95 -34.62 22.36
N GLY A 703 -20.44 -33.39 22.51
CA GLY A 703 -19.66 -32.70 21.48
C GLY A 703 -20.40 -31.59 20.74
N LEU A 704 -21.44 -31.05 21.36
CA LEU A 704 -22.18 -29.91 20.83
C LEU A 704 -21.29 -28.66 20.84
N LYS A 705 -21.19 -27.98 19.71
CA LYS A 705 -20.19 -26.90 19.55
C LYS A 705 -20.69 -25.68 18.79
N ASP A 706 -21.76 -25.77 18.03
CA ASP A 706 -22.28 -24.65 17.22
C ASP A 706 -23.73 -24.27 17.58
N PHE A 707 -24.24 -23.15 17.04
CA PHE A 707 -25.62 -22.74 17.31
C PHE A 707 -26.69 -23.67 16.70
N ASN A 708 -26.34 -24.51 15.72
CA ASN A 708 -27.27 -25.53 15.22
C ASN A 708 -27.37 -26.71 16.20
N ASP A 709 -26.27 -27.10 16.84
CA ASP A 709 -26.30 -28.08 17.91
C ASP A 709 -27.13 -27.58 19.10
N LEU A 710 -26.99 -26.30 19.46
CA LEU A 710 -27.80 -25.66 20.50
C LEU A 710 -29.29 -25.60 20.12
N HIS A 711 -29.59 -25.34 18.84
CA HIS A 711 -30.95 -25.40 18.31
C HIS A 711 -31.54 -26.81 18.49
N LEU A 712 -30.81 -27.87 18.12
CA LEU A 712 -31.31 -29.24 18.22
C LEU A 712 -31.45 -29.72 19.67
N SER A 713 -30.57 -29.27 20.59
CA SER A 713 -30.61 -29.70 21.99
C SER A 713 -31.60 -28.92 22.86
N ARG A 714 -31.73 -27.60 22.66
CA ARG A 714 -32.50 -26.69 23.54
C ARG A 714 -33.57 -25.86 22.83
N GLY A 715 -33.65 -25.94 21.50
CA GLY A 715 -34.65 -25.24 20.69
C GLY A 715 -34.30 -23.80 20.31
N LEU A 716 -35.05 -23.24 19.35
CA LEU A 716 -34.82 -21.88 18.80
C LEU A 716 -34.92 -20.76 19.84
N LYS A 717 -35.76 -20.91 20.87
CA LYS A 717 -35.91 -19.90 21.93
C LYS A 717 -34.61 -19.67 22.69
N GLU A 718 -33.85 -20.73 22.96
CA GLU A 718 -32.57 -20.62 23.65
C GLU A 718 -31.49 -20.00 22.75
N VAL A 719 -31.48 -20.35 21.46
CA VAL A 719 -30.61 -19.69 20.47
C VAL A 719 -30.88 -18.19 20.44
N ALA A 720 -32.15 -17.77 20.37
CA ALA A 720 -32.54 -16.36 20.40
C ALA A 720 -32.10 -15.67 21.70
N ALA A 721 -32.24 -16.34 22.84
CA ALA A 721 -31.82 -15.82 24.14
C ALA A 721 -30.31 -15.59 24.22
N GLN A 722 -29.49 -16.54 23.75
CA GLN A 722 -28.03 -16.38 23.77
C GLN A 722 -27.53 -15.32 22.78
N VAL A 723 -28.10 -15.27 21.56
CA VAL A 723 -27.73 -14.27 20.55
C VAL A 723 -28.14 -12.85 20.99
N SER A 724 -29.27 -12.69 21.70
CA SER A 724 -29.73 -11.38 22.19
C SER A 724 -29.02 -10.87 23.45
N LYS A 725 -28.56 -11.78 24.34
CA LYS A 725 -27.82 -11.45 25.58
C LYS A 725 -26.45 -10.82 25.36
N ALA A 726 -25.90 -10.84 24.14
CA ALA A 726 -24.64 -10.17 23.79
C ALA A 726 -24.70 -8.62 23.86
N ARG A 727 -25.83 -8.04 24.32
CA ARG A 727 -25.95 -6.61 24.66
C ARG A 727 -25.22 -6.31 25.99
N GLY A 728 -23.90 -6.20 25.95
CA GLY A 728 -23.12 -5.57 27.01
C GLY A 728 -21.93 -6.37 27.53
N VAL A 729 -20.79 -6.30 26.82
CA VAL A 729 -19.47 -6.41 27.47
C VAL A 729 -18.72 -5.12 27.15
N THR A 730 -19.12 -4.05 27.82
CA THR A 730 -18.29 -2.87 28.00
C THR A 730 -17.38 -3.14 29.19
N ARG A 731 -16.06 -2.99 28.99
CA ARG A 731 -14.95 -3.08 29.96
C ARG A 731 -15.36 -3.07 31.45
N GLY A 732 -15.12 -4.19 32.13
CA GLY A 732 -15.08 -4.29 33.59
C GLY A 732 -14.47 -5.63 33.98
N HIS A 733 -13.43 -5.61 34.80
CA HIS A 733 -12.88 -6.79 35.46
C HIS A 733 -14.00 -7.64 36.08
N ASP A 734 -14.04 -8.93 35.79
CA ASP A 734 -14.52 -9.90 36.78
C ASP A 734 -13.92 -11.29 36.52
N GLN A 735 -12.77 -11.51 37.16
CA GLN A 735 -12.38 -12.82 37.65
C GLN A 735 -13.17 -13.08 38.94
N HIS A 736 -14.42 -13.55 38.87
CA HIS A 736 -15.06 -14.27 39.99
C HIS A 736 -16.40 -14.91 39.57
N LEU A 737 -16.33 -16.15 39.09
CA LEU A 737 -17.43 -17.11 39.23
C LEU A 737 -16.81 -18.51 39.33
N GLY A 738 -16.21 -18.73 40.49
CA GLY A 738 -15.51 -19.96 40.86
C GLY A 738 -15.39 -20.06 42.37
N ARG A 739 -16.50 -19.87 43.10
CA ARG A 739 -16.67 -20.22 44.51
C ARG A 739 -18.10 -19.92 44.93
N GLU A 740 -18.98 -20.91 44.80
CA GLU A 740 -20.19 -21.06 45.61
C GLU A 740 -20.81 -22.43 45.32
N LEU A 741 -20.12 -23.49 45.78
CA LEU A 741 -20.65 -24.85 45.92
C LEU A 741 -19.87 -25.52 47.06
N SER A 742 -20.07 -25.04 48.29
CA SER A 742 -19.74 -25.77 49.53
C SER A 742 -20.12 -24.95 50.78
N CYS A 743 -21.41 -24.82 51.08
CA CYS A 743 -21.85 -24.60 52.46
C CYS A 743 -23.36 -24.82 52.60
N GLU A 744 -23.79 -26.08 52.60
CA GLU A 744 -25.03 -26.50 53.27
C GLU A 744 -25.02 -28.02 53.48
N MET A 745 -24.15 -28.46 54.39
CA MET A 745 -24.35 -29.66 55.21
C MET A 745 -23.65 -29.44 56.54
N THR A 746 -24.29 -28.65 57.40
CA THR A 746 -24.21 -28.79 58.86
C THR A 746 -25.32 -27.97 59.50
N ARG A 747 -26.56 -28.47 59.39
CA ARG A 747 -27.53 -28.60 60.50
C ARG A 747 -28.80 -29.29 60.02
#